data_AF-A0A1X2GRB9-F1
#
_entry.id   AF-A0A1X2GRB9-F1
#
_cell.length_a   1.000
_cell.length_b   1.000
_cell.length_c   1.000
_cell.angle_alpha   90.00
_cell.angle_beta   90.00
_cell.angle_gamma   90.00
#
_symmetry.space_group_name_H-M   'P 1'
#
loop_
_entity.id
_entity.type
_entity.pdbx_description
1 polymer ?
#
loop_
_entity_poly.entity_id
_entity_poly.type
_entity_poly.pdbx_seq_one_letter_code
_entity_poly.pdbx_strand_id
1 'polypeptide(L)'
;MAANAQLHSLLQTMQSRFATLHLRHDDLTVEHLAILFDPQQMPALQLQDQIMNAHYDVDDHTLMTAMQLQLAGQTPVPTGAINYYIRSWSIPVVTLGALLEFLSQQYEDLYTMDEVAPWIQFVNENQNQPTARFHMRDSRYLCCDRYVGMCTGPVRPIDRHLQDNRERPFGILGLFLQGLSTLDEAVFDAATVWVVGRAAWHQHPGDQRLVDVREQVLINFFGLDNLVNQQLGGLLPWYQPAAATLHAHAHDYPTSFATVFNNAGAPPNAVLAENIGVWMGRVEQVARDNARNTRLDEFPFTPAYRALVLRQATPLLTVNGYTLMATIGLDVTQDCLANATPFFSSGSYAGHVACTSISRMLGQPVSDTTIFTTFVDLFPWAGVVGTLDAGIQQLRDYLHLVCPLVCVSLSRTTTSVAMANFFHHVGLSSTLSFLDHVGLPQHTHYPTNQWVHDINNDAMPPSHATILIPHVHPGNQKHMSHSEALSRVMDLSWKVTLLVGELVVQHLQTSAGQQQDNGAIIHAVWPSIQPPTAAFYNDHLDPRLRLAYQALATAKADHQAFAQQRLTRVRNVTQVQQSFSETMRFASHRRIAQAGYATGAAFGAERHVQACMLWKTNHPDRHHHIAHHDRAAWMQWAMSLDEGASFYASSLRNTAFAMDSRHRNHNVLVRYAPAGAMDNTWMEDDGEVFAAHGRWNADMLTRLSPTHFSPANQQRRVMGRWQQVRPETLELGIYQHHPVVHNRAVYVSPSNPLRIYWRDGERNVDIHSNVPFSALQHFDEQHRTFTIQILSDGLGFTTPNGQPVLHNGSATVVPLLNMQAGGYGLEMMRMWRSERRRLGFDAPEPAMANVPRNQRRQCFKRNTRQATLDNFSMPIYPTDSIALLRQFLLQDRFANGGSFNTAPEDLVAFLSAEEREGRVQPLLSAFLDRHADHPCVSDWLMMCSNMAVHGPDLYRNVQFLRDNVSKRHIRRETNNGHIRTFQVISFGAPITERH
;
A
#
# COMPACT_ATOMS: atom_id res chain seq x y z
N MET A 1 -9.51 23.08 45.02
CA MET A 1 -10.77 23.46 44.32
C MET A 1 -10.52 23.93 42.90
N ALA A 2 -9.68 24.94 42.64
CA ALA A 2 -9.42 25.44 41.28
C ALA A 2 -8.80 24.39 40.33
N ALA A 3 -7.81 23.61 40.77
CA ALA A 3 -7.21 22.54 39.96
C ALA A 3 -8.21 21.44 39.57
N ASN A 4 -9.12 21.06 40.49
CA ASN A 4 -10.19 20.11 40.18
C ASN A 4 -11.16 20.67 39.13
N ALA A 5 -11.49 21.96 39.19
CA ALA A 5 -12.35 22.59 38.19
C ALA A 5 -11.69 22.61 36.80
N GLN A 6 -10.38 22.87 36.73
CA GLN A 6 -9.61 22.81 35.47
C GLN A 6 -9.57 21.38 34.89
N LEU A 7 -9.32 20.36 35.72
CA LEU A 7 -9.34 18.96 35.27
C LEU A 7 -10.73 18.51 34.76
N HIS A 8 -11.82 19.02 35.36
CA HIS A 8 -13.17 18.74 34.86
C HIS A 8 -13.45 19.42 33.51
N SER A 9 -12.95 20.65 33.31
CA SER A 9 -13.04 21.34 32.03
C SER A 9 -12.23 20.62 30.94
N LEU A 10 -11.03 20.14 31.27
CA LEU A 10 -10.22 19.32 30.38
C LEU A 10 -10.92 17.98 30.07
N LEU A 11 -11.56 17.35 31.06
CA LEU A 11 -12.35 16.13 30.87
C LEU A 11 -13.48 16.32 29.86
N GLN A 12 -14.25 17.40 29.98
CA GLN A 12 -15.32 17.69 29.02
C GLN A 12 -14.77 17.89 27.59
N THR A 13 -13.65 18.59 27.46
CA THR A 13 -12.98 18.80 26.17
C THR A 13 -12.50 17.48 25.57
N MET A 14 -11.86 16.63 26.38
CA MET A 14 -11.37 15.32 25.95
C MET A 14 -12.50 14.34 25.61
N GLN A 15 -13.60 14.33 26.38
CA GLN A 15 -14.80 13.56 26.06
C GLN A 15 -15.41 14.00 24.73
N SER A 16 -15.45 15.31 24.45
CA SER A 16 -15.91 15.85 23.17
C SER A 16 -15.01 15.43 22.00
N ARG A 17 -13.68 15.50 22.16
CA ARG A 17 -12.71 15.03 21.16
C ARG A 17 -12.84 13.52 20.89
N PHE A 18 -12.93 12.71 21.95
CA PHE A 18 -13.15 11.27 21.83
C PHE A 18 -14.48 10.95 21.13
N ALA A 19 -15.56 11.64 21.49
CA ALA A 19 -16.87 11.45 20.87
C ALA A 19 -16.86 11.79 19.37
N THR A 20 -16.17 12.87 18.98
CA THR A 20 -16.01 13.28 17.57
C THR A 20 -15.25 12.23 16.75
N LEU A 21 -14.37 11.47 17.41
CA LEU A 21 -13.59 10.38 16.81
C LEU A 21 -14.22 9.00 17.04
N HIS A 22 -15.43 8.95 17.59
CA HIS A 22 -16.16 7.73 17.95
C HIS A 22 -15.36 6.76 18.83
N LEU A 23 -14.49 7.30 19.68
CA LEU A 23 -13.79 6.55 20.71
C LEU A 23 -14.68 6.39 21.95
N ARG A 24 -14.49 5.27 22.64
CA ARG A 24 -15.12 5.03 23.93
C ARG A 24 -14.71 6.12 24.93
N HIS A 25 -15.69 6.87 25.44
CA HIS A 25 -15.47 8.04 26.30
C HIS A 25 -16.31 8.03 27.60
N ASP A 26 -17.27 7.12 27.72
CA ASP A 26 -18.11 6.93 28.91
C ASP A 26 -17.31 6.54 30.15
N ASP A 27 -16.17 5.89 29.96
CA ASP A 27 -15.23 5.47 30.99
C ASP A 27 -14.07 6.46 31.20
N LEU A 28 -14.04 7.60 30.49
CA LEU A 28 -13.00 8.60 30.68
C LEU A 28 -13.25 9.38 31.99
N THR A 29 -12.24 9.42 32.86
CA THR A 29 -12.31 10.03 34.19
C THR A 29 -11.19 11.04 34.37
N VAL A 30 -11.27 11.85 35.44
CA VAL A 30 -10.19 12.75 35.82
C VAL A 30 -8.87 12.00 36.09
N GLU A 31 -8.95 10.76 36.60
CA GLU A 31 -7.76 9.93 36.85
C GLU A 31 -7.03 9.56 35.55
N HIS A 32 -7.78 9.28 34.48
CA HIS A 32 -7.20 9.04 33.15
C HIS A 32 -6.45 10.27 32.61
N LEU A 33 -6.88 11.49 32.97
CA LEU A 33 -6.23 12.73 32.55
C LEU A 33 -5.10 13.18 33.47
N ALA A 34 -5.03 12.68 34.70
CA ALA A 34 -3.95 12.99 35.64
C ALA A 34 -2.56 12.49 35.18
N ILE A 35 -2.50 11.73 34.08
CA ILE A 35 -1.26 11.36 33.39
C ILE A 35 -0.64 12.55 32.63
N LEU A 36 -1.43 13.55 32.25
CA LEU A 36 -0.98 14.71 31.47
C LEU A 36 -0.28 15.75 32.35
N PHE A 37 -0.82 16.01 33.54
CA PHE A 37 -0.37 17.06 34.44
C PHE A 37 -0.38 16.60 35.89
N ASP A 38 0.45 17.25 36.71
CA ASP A 38 0.33 17.16 38.15
C ASP A 38 -0.88 17.95 38.65
N PRO A 39 -1.87 17.33 39.33
CA PRO A 39 -2.98 18.06 39.94
C PRO A 39 -2.53 19.17 40.90
N GLN A 40 -1.32 19.08 41.45
CA GLN A 40 -0.74 20.09 42.33
C GLN A 40 0.03 21.19 41.57
N GLN A 41 0.40 20.95 40.30
CA GLN A 41 1.20 21.85 39.46
C GLN A 41 0.62 21.95 38.05
N MET A 42 -0.69 22.20 37.95
CA MET A 42 -1.36 22.39 36.66
C MET A 42 -0.82 23.65 35.95
N PRO A 43 -0.46 23.58 34.67
CA PRO A 43 -0.10 24.78 33.91
C PRO A 43 -1.31 25.71 33.76
N ALA A 44 -1.05 26.98 33.46
CA ALA A 44 -2.12 27.94 33.18
C ALA A 44 -3.01 27.46 32.03
N LEU A 45 -4.33 27.72 32.09
CA LEU A 45 -5.29 27.29 31.06
C LEU A 45 -4.87 27.72 29.65
N GLN A 46 -4.35 28.94 29.50
CA GLN A 46 -3.82 29.44 28.22
C GLN A 46 -2.71 28.56 27.64
N LEU A 47 -1.80 28.05 28.48
CA LEU A 47 -0.73 27.16 28.03
C LEU A 47 -1.28 25.77 27.69
N GLN A 48 -2.29 25.27 28.42
CA GLN A 48 -2.98 24.03 28.07
C GLN A 48 -3.64 24.15 26.69
N ASP A 49 -4.39 25.23 26.47
CA ASP A 49 -5.06 25.51 25.20
C ASP A 49 -4.05 25.67 24.06
N GLN A 50 -2.89 26.28 24.33
CA GLN A 50 -1.80 26.42 23.36
C GLN A 50 -1.20 25.05 23.01
N ILE A 51 -0.92 24.18 23.98
CA ILE A 51 -0.43 22.82 23.72
C ILE A 51 -1.47 21.99 22.96
N MET A 52 -2.77 22.17 23.24
CA MET A 52 -3.84 21.38 22.64
C MET A 52 -4.21 21.80 21.20
N ASN A 53 -4.00 23.06 20.84
CA ASN A 53 -4.51 23.63 19.58
C ASN A 53 -3.43 24.28 18.70
N ALA A 54 -2.27 24.66 19.27
CA ALA A 54 -1.17 25.35 18.60
C ALA A 54 0.18 24.76 19.01
N HIS A 55 0.25 23.43 19.08
CA HIS A 55 1.39 22.74 19.67
C HIS A 55 2.71 23.02 18.93
N TYR A 56 2.63 23.40 17.66
CA TYR A 56 3.78 23.68 16.80
C TYR A 56 4.61 24.87 17.31
N ASP A 57 3.96 25.79 18.02
CA ASP A 57 4.56 26.99 18.61
C ASP A 57 5.09 26.75 20.03
N VAL A 58 4.82 25.59 20.62
CA VAL A 58 5.32 25.24 21.94
C VAL A 58 6.68 24.60 21.78
N ASP A 59 7.73 25.17 22.36
CA ASP A 59 9.06 24.57 22.33
C ASP A 59 9.18 23.37 23.30
N ASP A 60 10.21 22.55 23.11
CA ASP A 60 10.46 21.35 23.91
C ASP A 60 10.68 21.64 25.39
N HIS A 61 11.31 22.77 25.75
CA HIS A 61 11.53 23.12 27.15
C HIS A 61 10.22 23.46 27.85
N THR A 62 9.38 24.27 27.22
CA THR A 62 8.04 24.62 27.71
C THR A 62 7.17 23.38 27.86
N LEU A 63 7.16 22.49 26.86
CA LEU A 63 6.40 21.23 26.94
C LEU A 63 6.93 20.31 28.05
N MET A 64 8.25 20.13 28.13
CA MET A 64 8.91 19.31 29.15
C MET A 64 8.55 19.81 30.55
N THR A 65 8.59 21.11 30.80
CA THR A 65 8.22 21.68 32.09
C THR A 65 6.73 21.53 32.37
N ALA A 66 5.85 21.79 31.40
CA ALA A 66 4.40 21.72 31.60
C ALA A 66 3.92 20.29 31.89
N MET A 67 4.45 19.28 31.20
CA MET A 67 4.04 17.88 31.35
C MET A 67 5.00 17.05 32.22
N GLN A 68 6.02 17.67 32.83
CA GLN A 68 7.07 17.02 33.61
C GLN A 68 7.74 15.85 32.86
N LEU A 69 8.06 16.08 31.58
CA LEU A 69 8.65 15.05 30.73
C LEU A 69 10.09 14.74 31.15
N GLN A 70 10.49 13.48 30.99
CA GLN A 70 11.86 13.04 31.26
C GLN A 70 12.54 12.64 29.95
N LEU A 71 13.78 13.05 29.74
CA LEU A 71 14.52 12.60 28.56
C LEU A 71 14.66 11.06 28.60
N ALA A 72 14.43 10.38 27.48
CA ALA A 72 14.57 8.94 27.41
C ALA A 72 16.01 8.51 27.72
N GLY A 73 16.19 7.92 28.90
CA GLY A 73 17.48 7.45 29.38
C GLY A 73 17.88 6.09 28.79
N GLN A 74 19.07 5.62 29.17
CA GLN A 74 19.56 4.31 28.78
C GLN A 74 18.92 3.15 29.55
N THR A 75 18.15 3.43 30.61
CA THR A 75 17.53 2.41 31.46
C THR A 75 16.45 1.63 30.70
N PRO A 76 16.54 0.29 30.64
CA PRO A 76 15.49 -0.54 30.06
C PRO A 76 14.16 -0.32 30.78
N VAL A 77 13.07 -0.35 30.01
CA VAL A 77 11.73 -0.42 30.61
C VAL A 77 11.61 -1.80 31.28
N PRO A 78 11.14 -1.92 32.53
CA PRO A 78 10.97 -3.23 33.16
C PRO A 78 10.13 -4.17 32.29
N THR A 79 10.51 -5.45 32.17
CA THR A 79 9.77 -6.42 31.36
C THR A 79 8.30 -6.47 31.77
N GLY A 80 7.40 -6.31 30.79
CA GLY A 80 5.95 -6.27 31.01
C GLY A 80 5.40 -4.90 31.45
N ALA A 81 6.24 -3.92 31.77
CA ALA A 81 5.81 -2.54 31.94
C ALA A 81 5.67 -1.84 30.58
N ILE A 82 4.83 -0.81 30.53
CA ILE A 82 4.58 -0.01 29.33
C ILE A 82 4.96 1.43 29.61
N ASN A 83 5.80 1.99 28.75
CA ASN A 83 6.13 3.41 28.76
C ASN A 83 5.54 4.09 27.54
N TYR A 84 5.11 5.34 27.75
CA TYR A 84 4.61 6.24 26.71
C TYR A 84 5.64 7.32 26.49
N TYR A 85 5.79 7.75 25.24
CA TYR A 85 6.79 8.73 24.87
C TYR A 85 6.29 9.67 23.78
N ILE A 86 6.93 10.82 23.72
CA ILE A 86 6.75 11.85 22.70
C ILE A 86 8.10 11.99 21.99
N ARG A 87 8.10 11.83 20.68
CA ARG A 87 9.22 12.27 19.84
C ARG A 87 8.93 13.68 19.40
N SER A 88 9.93 14.54 19.48
CA SER A 88 9.82 15.94 19.08
C SER A 88 10.96 16.30 18.15
N TRP A 89 10.63 16.98 17.06
CA TRP A 89 11.58 17.55 16.11
C TRP A 89 11.39 19.05 16.08
N SER A 90 12.44 19.82 16.37
CA SER A 90 12.46 21.26 16.14
C SER A 90 12.89 21.53 14.71
N ILE A 91 11.92 21.80 13.84
CA ILE A 91 12.10 21.90 12.39
C ILE A 91 12.06 23.37 11.98
N PRO A 92 13.08 23.89 11.27
CA PRO A 92 12.98 25.19 10.63
C PRO A 92 11.82 25.23 9.65
N VAL A 93 11.06 26.33 9.60
CA VAL A 93 9.92 26.46 8.65
C VAL A 93 10.33 26.18 7.20
N VAL A 94 11.57 26.55 6.83
CA VAL A 94 12.15 26.26 5.50
C VAL A 94 12.31 24.76 5.26
N THR A 95 12.80 24.02 6.26
CA THR A 95 12.93 22.56 6.23
C THR A 95 11.55 21.89 6.17
N LEU A 96 10.57 22.38 6.94
CA LEU A 96 9.19 21.86 6.88
C LEU A 96 8.58 22.11 5.49
N GLY A 97 8.80 23.28 4.89
CA GLY A 97 8.39 23.57 3.51
C GLY A 97 9.03 22.62 2.50
N ALA A 98 10.35 22.41 2.57
CA ALA A 98 11.05 21.45 1.72
C ALA A 98 10.59 20.00 1.96
N LEU A 99 10.21 19.65 3.20
CA LEU A 99 9.67 18.34 3.54
C LEU A 99 8.30 18.11 2.90
N LEU A 100 7.41 19.11 2.92
CA LEU A 100 6.14 19.07 2.21
C LEU A 100 6.35 18.90 0.70
N GLU A 101 7.35 19.58 0.13
CA GLU A 101 7.73 19.40 -1.28
C GLU A 101 8.23 17.96 -1.54
N PHE A 102 9.10 17.43 -0.69
CA PHE A 102 9.60 16.06 -0.81
C PHE A 102 8.46 15.03 -0.72
N LEU A 103 7.55 15.17 0.24
CA LEU A 103 6.40 14.29 0.41
C LEU A 103 5.50 14.33 -0.83
N SER A 104 5.30 15.51 -1.42
CA SER A 104 4.53 15.65 -2.66
C SER A 104 5.20 14.98 -3.88
N GLN A 105 6.54 14.93 -3.91
CA GLN A 105 7.31 14.33 -5.01
C GLN A 105 7.41 12.81 -4.92
N GLN A 106 7.54 12.26 -3.71
CA GLN A 106 7.69 10.81 -3.53
C GLN A 106 6.38 10.04 -3.79
N TYR A 107 5.22 10.70 -3.70
CA TYR A 107 3.91 10.05 -3.77
C TYR A 107 2.86 10.91 -4.47
N GLU A 108 2.89 10.93 -5.81
CA GLU A 108 1.82 11.51 -6.64
C GLU A 108 0.43 10.83 -6.46
N ASP A 109 0.34 9.66 -5.79
CA ASP A 109 -0.82 8.75 -5.87
C ASP A 109 -1.41 8.22 -4.52
N LEU A 110 -0.87 8.53 -3.32
CA LEU A 110 -1.22 7.77 -2.09
C LEU A 110 -1.58 8.56 -0.81
N TYR A 111 -1.39 9.88 -0.74
CA TYR A 111 -1.72 10.67 0.45
C TYR A 111 -2.69 11.81 0.13
N THR A 112 -3.59 12.10 1.07
CA THR A 112 -4.41 13.30 1.03
C THR A 112 -3.65 14.45 1.67
N MET A 113 -3.65 15.62 1.03
CA MET A 113 -3.11 16.87 1.60
C MET A 113 -3.68 17.18 3.00
N ASP A 114 -4.82 16.60 3.37
CA ASP A 114 -5.45 16.74 4.69
C ASP A 114 -4.56 16.24 5.85
N GLU A 115 -3.78 15.15 5.67
CA GLU A 115 -2.93 14.59 6.75
C GLU A 115 -1.74 15.50 7.10
N VAL A 116 -1.41 16.43 6.21
CA VAL A 116 -0.36 17.46 6.41
C VAL A 116 -0.93 18.87 6.27
N ALA A 117 -2.26 19.02 6.28
CA ALA A 117 -2.93 20.31 6.08
C ALA A 117 -2.54 21.33 7.17
N PRO A 118 -2.42 20.93 8.45
CA PRO A 118 -1.91 21.83 9.48
C PRO A 118 -0.48 22.30 9.20
N TRP A 119 0.40 21.45 8.65
CA TRP A 119 1.76 21.84 8.26
C TRP A 119 1.74 22.84 7.10
N ILE A 120 0.88 22.61 6.11
CA ILE A 120 0.70 23.52 4.97
C ILE A 120 0.17 24.88 5.45
N GLN A 121 -0.86 24.88 6.29
CA GLN A 121 -1.43 26.10 6.87
C GLN A 121 -0.36 26.87 7.64
N PHE A 122 0.39 26.18 8.52
CA PHE A 122 1.46 26.78 9.30
C PHE A 122 2.55 27.40 8.41
N VAL A 123 3.01 26.69 7.39
CA VAL A 123 4.00 27.20 6.43
C VAL A 123 3.45 28.43 5.69
N ASN A 124 2.21 28.39 5.21
CA ASN A 124 1.58 29.49 4.47
C ASN A 124 1.38 30.75 5.33
N GLU A 125 0.91 30.58 6.57
CA GLU A 125 0.72 31.69 7.51
C GLU A 125 2.03 32.39 7.84
N ASN A 126 3.12 31.63 7.98
CA ASN A 126 4.44 32.16 8.27
C ASN A 126 5.18 32.69 7.01
N GLN A 127 4.84 32.22 5.81
CA GLN A 127 5.38 32.73 4.54
C GLN A 127 4.74 34.08 4.12
N ASN A 128 3.48 34.32 4.48
CA ASN A 128 2.72 35.50 4.02
C ASN A 128 2.86 36.75 4.91
N GLN A 129 3.60 36.70 6.02
CA GLN A 129 3.82 37.88 6.86
C GLN A 129 4.82 38.87 6.23
N PRO A 130 4.49 40.18 6.13
CA PRO A 130 5.36 41.20 5.50
C PRO A 130 6.76 41.32 6.14
N THR A 131 6.87 41.03 7.43
CA THR A 131 8.12 41.00 8.20
C THR A 131 8.92 39.70 8.00
N ALA A 132 8.28 38.60 7.59
CA ALA A 132 8.93 37.33 7.31
C ALA A 132 9.79 37.38 6.03
N ARG A 133 9.47 38.25 5.06
CA ARG A 133 10.28 38.43 3.82
C ARG A 133 11.71 38.91 4.08
N PHE A 134 11.97 39.57 5.21
CA PHE A 134 13.33 39.94 5.65
C PHE A 134 13.95 38.90 6.60
N HIS A 135 13.14 38.02 7.19
CA HIS A 135 13.55 37.02 8.18
C HIS A 135 13.53 35.57 7.69
N MET A 136 13.18 35.28 6.43
CA MET A 136 13.35 33.93 5.85
C MET A 136 14.84 33.52 5.69
N ARG A 137 15.78 34.46 5.86
CA ARG A 137 17.22 34.16 6.04
C ARG A 137 17.60 33.85 7.49
N ASP A 138 16.69 34.06 8.43
CA ASP A 138 16.89 33.79 9.84
C ASP A 138 16.36 32.39 10.15
N SER A 139 17.27 31.44 10.35
CA SER A 139 17.05 30.05 10.78
C SER A 139 16.43 29.93 12.20
N ARG A 140 15.73 30.97 12.67
CA ARG A 140 15.28 31.13 14.05
C ARG A 140 13.81 30.78 14.29
N TYR A 141 12.98 30.72 13.24
CA TYR A 141 11.60 30.23 13.38
C TYR A 141 11.59 28.71 13.24
N LEU A 142 11.46 28.05 14.39
CA LEU A 142 11.36 26.60 14.53
C LEU A 142 9.91 26.26 14.86
N CYS A 143 9.36 25.23 14.21
CA CYS A 143 8.15 24.55 14.67
C CYS A 143 8.51 23.23 15.32
N CYS A 144 7.70 22.78 16.28
CA CYS A 144 7.88 21.48 16.91
C CYS A 144 6.85 20.48 16.38
N ASP A 145 7.30 19.57 15.51
CA ASP A 145 6.49 18.44 15.05
C ASP A 145 6.66 17.28 16.02
N ARG A 146 5.56 16.56 16.27
CA ARG A 146 5.52 15.54 17.34
C ARG A 146 4.90 14.23 16.91
N TYR A 147 5.37 13.17 17.55
CA TYR A 147 4.82 11.83 17.45
C TYR A 147 4.65 11.24 18.84
N VAL A 148 3.48 10.71 19.14
CA VAL A 148 3.19 10.00 20.39
C VAL A 148 3.25 8.50 20.13
N GLY A 149 3.90 7.75 21.02
CA GLY A 149 3.89 6.29 20.95
C GLY A 149 4.07 5.62 22.30
N MET A 150 3.97 4.29 22.28
CA MET A 150 4.27 3.44 23.42
C MET A 150 5.30 2.35 23.09
N CYS A 151 5.93 1.80 24.12
CA CYS A 151 6.76 0.59 24.04
C CYS A 151 6.56 -0.29 25.27
N THR A 152 6.63 -1.60 25.06
CA THR A 152 6.59 -2.60 26.13
C THR A 152 8.01 -3.03 26.48
N GLY A 153 8.33 -3.07 27.78
CA GLY A 153 9.64 -3.52 28.24
C GLY A 153 9.97 -4.95 27.80
N PRO A 154 11.25 -5.25 27.50
CA PRO A 154 12.43 -4.46 27.85
C PRO A 154 12.79 -3.33 26.87
N VAL A 155 12.03 -3.16 25.78
CA VAL A 155 12.31 -2.16 24.73
C VAL A 155 12.20 -0.75 25.30
N ARG A 156 13.20 0.10 25.03
CA ARG A 156 13.19 1.50 25.43
C ARG A 156 12.50 2.37 24.37
N PRO A 157 11.92 3.52 24.76
CA PRO A 157 11.41 4.52 23.81
C PRO A 157 12.42 4.90 22.72
N ILE A 158 13.69 5.05 23.09
CA ILE A 158 14.76 5.35 22.15
C ILE A 158 15.06 4.19 21.19
N ASP A 159 15.00 2.94 21.67
CA ASP A 159 15.18 1.76 20.81
C ASP A 159 14.07 1.70 19.76
N ARG A 160 12.84 2.04 20.15
CA ARG A 160 11.71 2.09 19.23
C ARG A 160 11.85 3.20 18.19
N HIS A 161 12.36 4.37 18.57
CA HIS A 161 12.70 5.44 17.61
C HIS A 161 13.75 4.96 16.60
N LEU A 162 14.84 4.37 17.08
CA LEU A 162 15.91 3.84 16.21
C LEU A 162 15.43 2.69 15.31
N GLN A 163 14.50 1.87 15.80
CA GLN A 163 13.88 0.81 15.01
C GLN A 163 13.06 1.40 13.87
N ASP A 164 12.18 2.36 14.14
CA ASP A 164 11.34 3.00 13.11
C ASP A 164 12.22 3.69 12.04
N ASN A 165 13.31 4.35 12.42
CA ASN A 165 14.26 4.96 11.48
C ASN A 165 14.89 3.95 10.51
N ARG A 166 15.02 2.67 10.89
CA ARG A 166 15.66 1.61 10.08
C ARG A 166 14.66 0.79 9.28
N GLU A 167 13.55 0.43 9.92
CA GLU A 167 12.69 -0.68 9.50
C GLU A 167 11.35 -0.22 8.94
N ARG A 168 11.03 1.08 8.98
CA ARG A 168 9.74 1.61 8.56
C ARG A 168 9.83 2.36 7.22
N PRO A 169 9.84 1.65 6.08
CA PRO A 169 9.94 2.26 4.76
C PRO A 169 8.64 2.90 4.25
N PHE A 170 7.51 2.72 4.96
CA PHE A 170 6.18 3.13 4.50
C PHE A 170 5.36 3.82 5.60
N GLY A 171 4.34 4.59 5.20
CA GLY A 171 3.48 5.38 6.11
C GLY A 171 4.03 6.79 6.34
N ILE A 172 3.19 7.75 6.79
CA ILE A 172 3.62 9.15 6.89
C ILE A 172 4.85 9.33 7.78
N LEU A 173 4.94 8.59 8.90
CA LEU A 173 6.10 8.65 9.78
C LEU A 173 7.37 8.18 9.07
N GLY A 174 7.31 7.08 8.31
CA GLY A 174 8.47 6.58 7.57
C GLY A 174 8.96 7.59 6.53
N LEU A 175 8.02 8.24 5.84
CA LEU A 175 8.33 9.25 4.82
C LEU A 175 8.80 10.56 5.42
N PHE A 176 8.21 10.98 6.53
CA PHE A 176 8.65 12.12 7.30
C PHE A 176 10.12 11.93 7.73
N LEU A 177 10.45 10.76 8.28
CA LEU A 177 11.82 10.40 8.68
C LEU A 177 12.78 10.32 7.48
N GLN A 178 12.34 9.73 6.37
CA GLN A 178 13.13 9.66 5.14
C GLN A 178 13.38 11.06 4.54
N GLY A 179 12.35 11.90 4.53
CA GLY A 179 12.43 13.28 4.04
C GLY A 179 13.36 14.11 4.89
N LEU A 180 13.22 14.06 6.23
CA LEU A 180 14.14 14.73 7.14
C LEU A 180 15.58 14.25 6.95
N SER A 181 15.84 12.95 6.92
CA SER A 181 17.21 12.44 6.73
C SER A 181 17.81 12.81 5.36
N THR A 182 16.97 13.08 4.36
CA THR A 182 17.42 13.52 3.02
C THR A 182 17.64 15.03 2.94
N LEU A 183 16.78 15.82 3.59
CA LEU A 183 16.73 17.28 3.43
C LEU A 183 17.52 18.03 4.52
N ASP A 184 17.51 17.52 5.74
CA ASP A 184 18.07 18.16 6.93
C ASP A 184 18.45 17.10 7.97
N GLU A 185 19.61 16.46 7.74
CA GLU A 185 20.15 15.40 8.61
C GLU A 185 20.33 15.88 10.06
N ALA A 186 20.65 17.18 10.26
CA ALA A 186 20.79 17.74 11.59
C ALA A 186 19.47 17.73 12.36
N VAL A 187 18.35 18.10 11.73
CA VAL A 187 17.01 18.01 12.34
C VAL A 187 16.59 16.56 12.55
N PHE A 188 16.92 15.67 11.59
CA PHE A 188 16.66 14.23 11.72
C PHE A 188 17.36 13.63 12.95
N ASP A 189 18.64 13.94 13.15
CA ASP A 189 19.45 13.44 14.27
C ASP A 189 19.15 14.14 15.60
N ALA A 190 18.66 15.39 15.57
CA ALA A 190 18.28 16.16 16.76
C ALA A 190 16.92 15.77 17.36
N ALA A 191 16.28 14.72 16.85
CA ALA A 191 15.03 14.19 17.39
C ALA A 191 15.16 13.92 18.89
N THR A 192 14.32 14.58 19.69
CA THR A 192 14.31 14.36 21.14
C THR A 192 13.21 13.38 21.52
N VAL A 193 13.55 12.34 22.28
CA VAL A 193 12.60 11.34 22.76
C VAL A 193 12.34 11.57 24.24
N TRP A 194 11.12 12.00 24.55
CA TRP A 194 10.65 12.32 25.89
C TRP A 194 9.76 11.20 26.44
N VAL A 195 10.01 10.76 27.66
CA VAL A 195 9.19 9.80 28.41
C VAL A 195 8.14 10.55 29.21
N VAL A 196 6.89 10.13 29.06
CA VAL A 196 5.77 10.61 29.87
C VAL A 196 5.68 9.74 31.13
N GLY A 197 6.53 10.04 32.13
CA GLY A 197 6.69 9.20 33.33
C GLY A 197 5.38 8.92 34.07
N ARG A 198 4.49 9.91 34.15
CA ARG A 198 3.17 9.79 34.79
C ARG A 198 2.20 8.86 34.03
N ALA A 199 2.42 8.68 32.74
CA ALA A 199 1.66 7.74 31.92
C ALA A 199 2.21 6.32 32.00
N ALA A 200 3.40 6.09 32.55
CA ALA A 200 3.98 4.76 32.66
C ALA A 200 3.06 3.78 33.42
N TRP A 201 2.95 2.56 32.91
CA TRP A 201 2.12 1.50 33.46
C TRP A 201 3.00 0.33 33.89
N HIS A 202 3.05 0.09 35.20
CA HIS A 202 3.91 -0.93 35.81
C HIS A 202 3.12 -2.12 36.39
N GLN A 203 1.79 -2.07 36.35
CA GLN A 203 0.93 -3.11 36.92
C GLN A 203 0.62 -4.20 35.88
N HIS A 204 0.18 -5.36 36.39
CA HIS A 204 -0.06 -6.61 35.65
C HIS A 204 -0.73 -6.44 34.26
N PRO A 205 -0.48 -7.38 33.32
CA PRO A 205 -0.92 -7.31 31.91
C PRO A 205 -2.44 -7.49 31.69
N GLY A 206 -3.30 -7.10 32.65
CA GLY A 206 -4.72 -7.41 32.65
C GLY A 206 -5.65 -6.37 32.03
N ASP A 207 -5.28 -5.08 32.00
CA ASP A 207 -6.18 -4.02 31.53
C ASP A 207 -5.66 -3.33 30.27
N GLN A 208 -5.83 -4.00 29.13
CA GLN A 208 -5.48 -3.47 27.81
C GLN A 208 -6.25 -2.18 27.50
N ARG A 209 -7.47 -2.00 28.04
CA ARG A 209 -8.24 -0.77 27.85
C ARG A 209 -7.51 0.40 28.48
N LEU A 210 -7.02 0.26 29.71
CA LEU A 210 -6.31 1.34 30.38
C LEU A 210 -4.98 1.70 29.68
N VAL A 211 -4.29 0.70 29.13
CA VAL A 211 -3.10 0.91 28.29
C VAL A 211 -3.46 1.76 27.07
N ASP A 212 -4.49 1.35 26.35
CA ASP A 212 -4.92 2.04 25.13
C ASP A 212 -5.47 3.43 25.42
N VAL A 213 -6.24 3.62 26.50
CA VAL A 213 -6.75 4.93 26.96
C VAL A 213 -5.62 5.90 27.17
N ARG A 214 -4.51 5.48 27.78
CA ARG A 214 -3.39 6.38 28.09
C ARG A 214 -2.73 6.90 26.81
N GLU A 215 -2.50 6.04 25.81
CA GLU A 215 -2.00 6.48 24.50
C GLU A 215 -3.01 7.37 23.79
N GLN A 216 -4.29 6.98 23.80
CA GLN A 216 -5.38 7.75 23.18
C GLN A 216 -5.53 9.13 23.81
N VAL A 217 -5.44 9.24 25.14
CA VAL A 217 -5.47 10.52 25.87
C VAL A 217 -4.30 11.40 25.43
N LEU A 218 -3.09 10.86 25.33
CA LEU A 218 -1.93 11.63 24.88
C LEU A 218 -2.10 12.12 23.44
N ILE A 219 -2.49 11.24 22.51
CA ILE A 219 -2.71 11.61 21.10
C ILE A 219 -3.82 12.67 20.97
N ASN A 220 -4.95 12.45 21.62
CA ASN A 220 -6.08 13.38 21.56
C ASN A 220 -5.83 14.69 22.28
N PHE A 221 -4.92 14.72 23.26
CA PHE A 221 -4.54 15.95 23.95
C PHE A 221 -3.83 16.90 22.98
N PHE A 222 -2.88 16.41 22.19
CA PHE A 222 -2.24 17.19 21.11
C PHE A 222 -3.14 17.41 19.89
N GLY A 223 -4.14 16.53 19.71
CA GLY A 223 -5.01 16.48 18.53
C GLY A 223 -4.35 15.63 17.43
N LEU A 224 -5.04 14.59 16.97
CA LEU A 224 -4.47 13.64 15.99
C LEU A 224 -3.98 14.35 14.72
N ASP A 225 -4.77 15.30 14.21
CA ASP A 225 -4.45 16.04 12.99
C ASP A 225 -3.18 16.90 13.13
N ASN A 226 -2.74 17.18 14.36
CA ASN A 226 -1.53 17.95 14.62
C ASN A 226 -0.27 17.09 14.76
N LEU A 227 -0.41 15.77 14.88
CA LEU A 227 0.69 14.85 15.10
C LEU A 227 1.12 14.16 13.79
N VAL A 228 2.35 13.64 13.77
CA VAL A 228 2.81 12.71 12.73
C VAL A 228 2.08 11.34 12.83
N ASN A 229 1.27 11.12 13.88
CA ASN A 229 0.47 9.93 14.08
C ASN A 229 -0.62 9.79 13.00
N GLN A 230 -0.80 8.60 12.42
CA GLN A 230 -1.97 8.27 11.58
C GLN A 230 -3.02 7.44 12.32
N GLN A 231 -2.70 6.99 13.52
CA GLN A 231 -3.52 6.10 14.32
C GLN A 231 -3.89 6.79 15.63
N LEU A 232 -5.11 6.55 16.09
CA LEU A 232 -5.66 7.11 17.34
C LEU A 232 -4.95 6.61 18.61
N GLY A 233 -4.00 5.68 18.48
CA GLY A 233 -3.35 4.99 19.59
C GLY A 233 -4.15 3.83 20.14
N GLY A 234 -3.48 3.03 20.95
CA GLY A 234 -3.97 1.78 21.49
C GLY A 234 -3.69 0.59 20.57
N LEU A 235 -3.53 -0.58 21.20
CA LEU A 235 -3.47 -1.85 20.49
C LEU A 235 -4.85 -2.22 19.94
N LEU A 236 -5.94 -1.90 20.64
CA LEU A 236 -7.30 -2.31 20.30
C LEU A 236 -8.19 -1.09 19.92
N PRO A 237 -9.07 -1.23 18.93
CA PRO A 237 -9.98 -0.17 18.53
C PRO A 237 -11.19 -0.11 19.47
N TRP A 238 -11.25 0.95 20.27
CA TRP A 238 -12.35 1.21 21.19
C TRP A 238 -13.47 2.02 20.52
N TYR A 239 -13.98 1.53 19.39
CA TYR A 239 -15.10 2.16 18.68
C TYR A 239 -16.38 2.13 19.53
N GLN A 240 -16.99 3.30 19.71
CA GLN A 240 -18.30 3.46 20.35
C GLN A 240 -19.30 4.03 19.33
N PRO A 241 -20.34 3.26 18.93
CA PRO A 241 -21.38 3.77 18.06
C PRO A 241 -22.17 4.91 18.70
N ALA A 242 -22.70 5.81 17.88
CA ALA A 242 -23.64 6.83 18.33
C ALA A 242 -24.86 6.21 19.04
N ALA A 243 -25.45 6.95 19.99
CA ALA A 243 -26.60 6.48 20.76
C ALA A 243 -27.80 6.07 19.87
N ALA A 244 -28.03 6.81 18.77
CA ALA A 244 -29.07 6.46 17.80
C ALA A 244 -28.82 5.10 17.13
N THR A 245 -27.57 4.77 16.82
CA THR A 245 -27.17 3.47 16.27
C THR A 245 -27.41 2.35 17.27
N LEU A 246 -27.03 2.55 18.54
CA LEU A 246 -27.31 1.59 19.61
C LEU A 246 -28.80 1.38 19.84
N HIS A 247 -29.60 2.45 19.78
CA HIS A 247 -31.06 2.38 19.86
C HIS A 247 -31.64 1.56 18.72
N ALA A 248 -31.22 1.81 17.48
CA ALA A 248 -31.66 1.03 16.32
C ALA A 248 -31.29 -0.46 16.45
N HIS A 249 -30.08 -0.77 16.93
CA HIS A 249 -29.65 -2.14 17.18
C HIS A 249 -30.54 -2.88 18.19
N ALA A 250 -31.05 -2.18 19.21
CA ALA A 250 -31.87 -2.73 20.28
C ALA A 250 -33.36 -2.80 19.93
N HIS A 251 -33.88 -1.85 19.14
CA HIS A 251 -35.32 -1.67 18.94
C HIS A 251 -35.80 -1.93 17.50
N ASP A 252 -35.06 -1.51 16.48
CA ASP A 252 -35.53 -1.60 15.09
C ASP A 252 -35.34 -3.01 14.52
N TYR A 253 -34.26 -3.69 14.92
CA TYR A 253 -33.95 -5.05 14.48
C TYR A 253 -33.32 -5.88 15.62
N PRO A 254 -34.09 -6.16 16.68
CA PRO A 254 -33.63 -6.97 17.81
C PRO A 254 -33.35 -8.41 17.36
N THR A 255 -32.33 -9.02 17.95
CA THR A 255 -32.04 -10.45 17.75
C THR A 255 -32.08 -11.18 19.08
N SER A 256 -32.62 -12.39 19.06
CA SER A 256 -32.63 -13.35 20.17
C SER A 256 -31.67 -14.52 19.89
N PHE A 257 -30.77 -14.38 18.90
CA PHE A 257 -29.85 -15.43 18.44
C PHE A 257 -29.18 -16.17 19.58
N ALA A 258 -28.51 -15.46 20.49
CA ALA A 258 -27.78 -16.11 21.58
C ALA A 258 -28.68 -16.96 22.48
N THR A 259 -29.87 -16.46 22.81
CA THR A 259 -30.86 -17.19 23.60
C THR A 259 -31.34 -18.43 22.88
N VAL A 260 -31.76 -18.31 21.62
CA VAL A 260 -32.29 -19.47 20.87
C VAL A 260 -31.20 -20.51 20.58
N PHE A 261 -29.98 -20.06 20.27
CA PHE A 261 -28.85 -20.92 19.99
C PHE A 261 -28.41 -21.71 21.23
N ASN A 262 -28.24 -21.03 22.38
CA ASN A 262 -27.83 -21.69 23.62
C ASN A 262 -28.89 -22.66 24.13
N ASN A 263 -30.18 -22.35 23.93
CA ASN A 263 -31.27 -23.24 24.35
C ASN A 263 -31.41 -24.48 23.45
N ALA A 264 -31.07 -24.37 22.16
CA ALA A 264 -31.17 -25.46 21.20
C ALA A 264 -29.85 -26.25 21.04
N GLY A 265 -28.74 -25.67 21.46
CA GLY A 265 -27.39 -26.17 21.22
C GLY A 265 -27.01 -27.34 22.12
N ALA A 266 -26.34 -28.33 21.53
CA ALA A 266 -25.69 -29.43 22.22
C ALA A 266 -24.22 -29.54 21.78
N PRO A 267 -23.30 -30.04 22.63
CA PRO A 267 -21.92 -30.27 22.22
C PRO A 267 -21.82 -31.13 20.95
N PRO A 268 -20.82 -30.91 20.08
CA PRO A 268 -20.62 -31.75 18.90
C PRO A 268 -20.36 -33.21 19.30
N ASN A 269 -20.71 -34.15 18.42
CA ASN A 269 -20.38 -35.55 18.65
C ASN A 269 -18.85 -35.79 18.58
N ALA A 270 -18.38 -36.85 19.23
CA ALA A 270 -16.94 -37.16 19.28
C ALA A 270 -16.34 -37.45 17.89
N VAL A 271 -17.14 -37.99 16.97
CA VAL A 271 -16.74 -38.33 15.60
C VAL A 271 -16.34 -37.07 14.82
N LEU A 272 -17.08 -35.97 14.98
CA LEU A 272 -16.75 -34.70 14.32
C LEU A 272 -15.40 -34.17 14.81
N ALA A 273 -15.16 -34.17 16.13
CA ALA A 273 -13.89 -33.73 16.71
C ALA A 273 -12.70 -34.59 16.24
N GLU A 274 -12.89 -35.91 16.14
CA GLU A 274 -11.88 -36.83 15.60
C GLU A 274 -11.58 -36.54 14.13
N ASN A 275 -12.61 -36.34 13.30
CA ASN A 275 -12.47 -36.01 11.88
C ASN A 275 -11.74 -34.67 11.66
N ILE A 276 -12.00 -33.67 12.50
CA ILE A 276 -11.26 -32.40 12.49
C ILE A 276 -9.78 -32.65 12.85
N GLY A 277 -9.50 -33.55 13.81
CA GLY A 277 -8.15 -34.03 14.12
C GLY A 277 -7.42 -34.61 12.90
N VAL A 278 -8.10 -35.45 12.13
CA VAL A 278 -7.57 -36.05 10.89
C VAL A 278 -7.34 -34.99 9.81
N TRP A 279 -8.25 -34.03 9.65
CA TRP A 279 -8.07 -32.89 8.75
C TRP A 279 -6.83 -32.06 9.10
N MET A 280 -6.62 -31.74 10.38
CA MET A 280 -5.43 -31.00 10.80
C MET A 280 -4.13 -31.77 10.47
N GLY A 281 -4.13 -33.10 10.62
CA GLY A 281 -3.00 -33.93 10.20
C GLY A 281 -2.69 -33.80 8.71
N ARG A 282 -3.71 -33.67 7.85
CA ARG A 282 -3.54 -33.41 6.41
C ARG A 282 -3.01 -32.00 6.14
N VAL A 283 -3.51 -30.99 6.86
CA VAL A 283 -3.01 -29.61 6.75
C VAL A 283 -1.52 -29.54 7.07
N GLU A 284 -1.08 -30.16 8.16
CA GLU A 284 0.34 -30.23 8.52
C GLU A 284 1.17 -30.93 7.46
N GLN A 285 0.64 -32.03 6.89
CA GLN A 285 1.35 -32.76 5.85
C GLN A 285 1.55 -31.90 4.60
N VAL A 286 0.49 -31.23 4.13
CA VAL A 286 0.57 -30.30 2.99
C VAL A 286 1.56 -29.17 3.26
N ALA A 287 1.59 -28.66 4.48
CA ALA A 287 2.53 -27.62 4.87
C ALA A 287 3.98 -28.10 4.87
N ARG A 288 4.25 -29.35 5.29
CA ARG A 288 5.58 -29.99 5.23
C ARG A 288 6.00 -30.24 3.79
N ASP A 289 5.10 -30.74 2.95
CA ASP A 289 5.37 -31.00 1.53
C ASP A 289 5.71 -29.71 0.77
N ASN A 290 5.30 -28.55 1.30
CA ASN A 290 5.55 -27.22 0.76
C ASN A 290 6.36 -26.32 1.72
N ALA A 291 7.20 -26.89 2.59
CA ALA A 291 7.82 -26.21 3.74
C ALA A 291 8.44 -24.83 3.44
N ARG A 292 9.11 -24.70 2.28
CA ARG A 292 9.72 -23.43 1.84
C ARG A 292 8.67 -22.35 1.52
N ASN A 293 7.60 -22.72 0.82
CA ASN A 293 6.55 -21.79 0.39
C ASN A 293 5.63 -21.44 1.57
N THR A 294 5.42 -22.36 2.50
CA THR A 294 4.62 -22.17 3.72
C THR A 294 5.41 -21.51 4.86
N ARG A 295 6.74 -21.35 4.70
CA ARG A 295 7.69 -20.80 5.69
C ARG A 295 7.71 -21.57 7.01
N LEU A 296 7.58 -22.90 6.92
CA LEU A 296 7.53 -23.76 8.09
C LEU A 296 8.85 -23.75 8.90
N ASP A 297 9.98 -23.46 8.26
CA ASP A 297 11.29 -23.34 8.91
C ASP A 297 11.36 -22.13 9.87
N GLU A 298 10.60 -21.08 9.59
CA GLU A 298 10.54 -19.86 10.42
C GLU A 298 9.37 -19.91 11.41
N PHE A 299 8.23 -20.46 10.99
CA PHE A 299 6.99 -20.53 11.78
C PHE A 299 6.44 -21.96 11.79
N PRO A 300 7.01 -22.86 12.61
CA PRO A 300 6.57 -24.26 12.66
C PRO A 300 5.20 -24.42 13.33
N PHE A 301 4.48 -25.50 12.98
CA PHE A 301 3.29 -25.94 13.72
C PHE A 301 3.68 -26.45 15.11
N THR A 302 3.79 -25.54 16.07
CA THR A 302 4.03 -25.90 17.47
C THR A 302 2.84 -26.69 18.03
N PRO A 303 3.03 -27.54 19.06
CA PRO A 303 1.91 -28.23 19.70
C PRO A 303 0.82 -27.28 20.21
N ALA A 304 1.21 -26.10 20.69
CA ALA A 304 0.28 -25.06 21.13
C ALA A 304 -0.54 -24.48 19.96
N TYR A 305 0.12 -24.13 18.85
CA TYR A 305 -0.58 -23.62 17.66
C TYR A 305 -1.49 -24.68 17.04
N ARG A 306 -1.04 -25.94 16.96
CA ARG A 306 -1.87 -27.06 16.53
C ARG A 306 -3.13 -27.23 17.40
N ALA A 307 -2.96 -27.22 18.72
CA ALA A 307 -4.08 -27.32 19.65
C ALA A 307 -5.05 -26.14 19.49
N LEU A 308 -4.53 -24.93 19.24
CA LEU A 308 -5.33 -23.76 18.94
C LEU A 308 -6.17 -23.97 17.67
N VAL A 309 -5.56 -24.33 16.55
CA VAL A 309 -6.26 -24.49 15.27
C VAL A 309 -7.38 -25.53 15.41
N LEU A 310 -7.11 -26.66 16.06
CA LEU A 310 -8.12 -27.68 16.36
C LEU A 310 -9.27 -27.12 17.19
N ARG A 311 -8.96 -26.37 18.25
CA ARG A 311 -9.96 -25.78 19.14
C ARG A 311 -10.86 -24.78 18.39
N GLN A 312 -10.29 -23.92 17.55
CA GLN A 312 -11.06 -22.91 16.81
C GLN A 312 -11.83 -23.49 15.63
N ALA A 313 -11.35 -24.59 15.04
CA ALA A 313 -12.04 -25.31 13.97
C ALA A 313 -13.17 -26.21 14.50
N THR A 314 -13.23 -26.48 15.81
CA THR A 314 -14.27 -27.34 16.41
C THR A 314 -15.47 -26.49 16.85
N PRO A 315 -16.70 -26.77 16.36
CA PRO A 315 -17.90 -26.06 16.82
C PRO A 315 -18.13 -26.24 18.33
N LEU A 316 -18.44 -25.17 19.05
CA LEU A 316 -18.75 -25.25 20.48
C LEU A 316 -20.08 -26.00 20.72
N LEU A 317 -21.09 -25.68 19.91
CA LEU A 317 -22.42 -26.27 19.96
C LEU A 317 -22.90 -26.58 18.53
N THR A 318 -23.77 -27.57 18.43
CA THR A 318 -24.53 -27.98 17.24
C THR A 318 -26.02 -27.95 17.58
N VAL A 319 -26.87 -27.67 16.60
CA VAL A 319 -28.34 -27.67 16.79
C VAL A 319 -28.90 -28.84 16.02
N ASN A 320 -29.53 -29.80 16.70
CA ASN A 320 -29.99 -31.07 16.11
C ASN A 320 -28.91 -31.81 15.30
N GLY A 321 -27.64 -31.71 15.72
CA GLY A 321 -26.49 -32.32 15.03
C GLY A 321 -25.92 -31.51 13.86
N TYR A 322 -26.51 -30.37 13.51
CA TYR A 322 -25.99 -29.48 12.46
C TYR A 322 -25.03 -28.44 13.04
N THR A 323 -23.92 -28.21 12.34
CA THR A 323 -23.06 -27.05 12.60
C THR A 323 -23.75 -25.81 12.08
N LEU A 324 -24.03 -24.86 12.96
CA LEU A 324 -24.75 -23.66 12.56
C LEU A 324 -23.89 -22.70 11.72
N MET A 325 -22.67 -22.39 12.20
CA MET A 325 -21.87 -21.32 11.60
C MET A 325 -20.36 -21.58 11.59
N ALA A 326 -19.73 -21.30 10.45
CA ALA A 326 -18.27 -21.29 10.32
C ALA A 326 -17.76 -19.97 9.74
N THR A 327 -16.73 -19.40 10.35
CA THR A 327 -16.04 -18.22 9.85
C THR A 327 -14.75 -18.62 9.12
N ILE A 328 -14.60 -18.15 7.89
CA ILE A 328 -13.41 -18.35 7.07
C ILE A 328 -12.65 -17.02 6.93
N GLY A 329 -11.41 -17.03 7.40
CA GLY A 329 -10.54 -15.85 7.45
C GLY A 329 -9.35 -15.93 6.50
N LEU A 330 -8.55 -14.86 6.49
CA LEU A 330 -7.17 -14.90 6.04
C LEU A 330 -6.32 -13.98 6.92
N ASP A 331 -5.02 -14.02 6.71
CA ASP A 331 -4.05 -13.05 7.27
C ASP A 331 -4.00 -13.03 8.80
N VAL A 332 -4.08 -14.20 9.46
CA VAL A 332 -3.59 -14.33 10.84
C VAL A 332 -2.14 -13.83 10.88
N THR A 333 -1.86 -12.89 11.78
CA THR A 333 -0.54 -12.24 11.84
C THR A 333 0.54 -13.24 12.24
N GLN A 334 1.78 -13.00 11.82
CA GLN A 334 2.93 -13.82 12.22
C GLN A 334 3.07 -13.90 13.74
N ASP A 335 2.77 -12.81 14.46
CA ASP A 335 2.75 -12.80 15.93
C ASP A 335 1.67 -13.73 16.51
N CYS A 336 0.48 -13.77 15.90
CA CYS A 336 -0.58 -14.68 16.34
C CYS A 336 -0.22 -16.14 16.08
N LEU A 337 0.43 -16.43 14.94
CA LEU A 337 0.96 -17.77 14.64
C LEU A 337 2.02 -18.18 15.66
N ALA A 338 3.02 -17.33 15.91
CA ALA A 338 4.13 -17.61 16.81
C ALA A 338 3.67 -17.82 18.26
N ASN A 339 2.69 -17.03 18.71
CA ASN A 339 2.20 -17.06 20.09
C ASN A 339 0.97 -17.96 20.29
N ALA A 340 0.52 -18.68 19.25
CA ALA A 340 -0.72 -19.45 19.26
C ALA A 340 -1.91 -18.64 19.82
N THR A 341 -2.08 -17.42 19.31
CA THR A 341 -3.14 -16.51 19.73
C THR A 341 -4.45 -16.80 18.97
N PRO A 342 -5.57 -17.02 19.66
CA PRO A 342 -6.86 -17.28 19.00
C PRO A 342 -7.32 -16.08 18.17
N PHE A 343 -7.90 -16.35 17.00
CA PHE A 343 -8.54 -15.29 16.20
C PHE A 343 -9.56 -14.49 17.02
N PHE A 344 -10.61 -15.08 17.59
CA PHE A 344 -11.63 -14.37 18.38
C PHE A 344 -11.18 -14.01 19.81
N SER A 345 -10.04 -13.35 19.96
CA SER A 345 -9.51 -12.94 21.27
C SER A 345 -9.04 -11.48 21.26
N SER A 346 -8.78 -10.93 22.44
CA SER A 346 -8.14 -9.62 22.59
C SER A 346 -6.68 -9.59 22.13
N GLY A 347 -6.03 -10.75 21.95
CA GLY A 347 -4.67 -10.84 21.42
C GLY A 347 -4.59 -10.67 19.90
N SER A 348 -5.71 -10.81 19.19
CA SER A 348 -5.82 -10.56 17.75
C SER A 348 -6.60 -9.27 17.51
N TYR A 349 -6.00 -8.28 16.84
CA TYR A 349 -6.68 -7.02 16.53
C TYR A 349 -7.99 -7.26 15.78
N ALA A 350 -7.94 -8.02 14.69
CA ALA A 350 -9.11 -8.31 13.86
C ALA A 350 -10.15 -9.12 14.64
N GLY A 351 -9.66 -10.03 15.47
CA GLY A 351 -10.42 -10.78 16.46
C GLY A 351 -11.24 -9.93 17.39
N HIS A 352 -10.55 -9.03 18.08
CA HIS A 352 -11.14 -8.11 19.04
C HIS A 352 -12.22 -7.25 18.37
N VAL A 353 -11.96 -6.70 17.18
CA VAL A 353 -12.95 -5.91 16.44
C VAL A 353 -14.21 -6.74 16.18
N ALA A 354 -14.05 -7.99 15.72
CA ALA A 354 -15.17 -8.90 15.48
C ALA A 354 -15.92 -9.22 16.79
N CYS A 355 -15.22 -9.59 17.86
CA CYS A 355 -15.82 -9.89 19.16
C CYS A 355 -16.58 -8.68 19.72
N THR A 356 -16.02 -7.48 19.65
CA THR A 356 -16.66 -6.26 20.14
C THR A 356 -17.91 -5.92 19.30
N SER A 357 -17.83 -6.08 17.97
CA SER A 357 -18.97 -5.93 17.08
C SER A 357 -20.11 -6.90 17.41
N ILE A 358 -19.80 -8.19 17.54
CA ILE A 358 -20.77 -9.23 17.91
C ILE A 358 -21.34 -8.95 19.31
N SER A 359 -20.49 -8.56 20.27
CA SER A 359 -20.92 -8.27 21.64
C SER A 359 -21.95 -7.15 21.68
N ARG A 360 -21.73 -6.08 20.89
CA ARG A 360 -22.70 -4.99 20.73
C ARG A 360 -24.02 -5.47 20.12
N MET A 361 -23.97 -6.39 19.15
CA MET A 361 -25.18 -6.89 18.49
C MET A 361 -25.99 -7.83 19.38
N LEU A 362 -25.33 -8.57 20.27
CA LEU A 362 -25.96 -9.51 21.21
C LEU A 362 -26.33 -8.86 22.54
N GLY A 363 -25.78 -7.69 22.86
CA GLY A 363 -25.96 -7.04 24.17
C GLY A 363 -25.24 -7.75 25.32
N GLN A 364 -24.28 -8.63 25.02
CA GLN A 364 -23.48 -9.37 26.01
C GLN A 364 -22.05 -9.60 25.52
N PRO A 365 -21.06 -9.78 26.41
CA PRO A 365 -19.66 -9.96 26.02
C PRO A 365 -19.40 -11.29 25.29
N VAL A 366 -18.55 -11.25 24.26
CA VAL A 366 -18.10 -12.42 23.50
C VAL A 366 -16.57 -12.55 23.55
N SER A 367 -16.08 -13.77 23.76
CA SER A 367 -14.66 -14.14 23.83
C SER A 367 -14.38 -15.41 23.02
N ASP A 368 -13.13 -15.86 23.02
CA ASP A 368 -12.70 -17.09 22.34
C ASP A 368 -13.35 -18.36 22.91
N THR A 369 -13.90 -18.29 24.12
CA THR A 369 -14.58 -19.39 24.81
C THR A 369 -16.11 -19.34 24.69
N THR A 370 -16.68 -18.18 24.36
CA THR A 370 -18.14 -18.00 24.23
C THR A 370 -18.59 -17.75 22.79
N ILE A 371 -17.65 -17.62 21.85
CA ILE A 371 -17.96 -17.47 20.43
C ILE A 371 -18.68 -18.71 19.89
N PHE A 372 -19.80 -18.49 19.20
CA PHE A 372 -20.69 -19.53 18.69
C PHE A 372 -20.30 -20.06 17.30
N THR A 373 -19.30 -19.45 16.65
CA THR A 373 -18.83 -19.82 15.31
C THR A 373 -17.39 -20.33 15.36
N THR A 374 -17.07 -21.27 14.48
CA THR A 374 -15.70 -21.73 14.25
C THR A 374 -14.89 -20.71 13.46
N PHE A 375 -13.56 -20.82 13.52
CA PHE A 375 -12.64 -20.04 12.68
C PHE A 375 -11.63 -20.97 12.00
N VAL A 376 -11.53 -20.84 10.67
CA VAL A 376 -10.48 -21.48 9.87
C VAL A 376 -9.87 -20.43 8.93
N ASP A 377 -8.54 -20.35 8.95
CA ASP A 377 -7.80 -19.46 8.05
C ASP A 377 -7.60 -20.14 6.68
N LEU A 378 -7.67 -19.36 5.60
CA LEU A 378 -7.33 -19.82 4.25
C LEU A 378 -5.87 -20.31 4.18
N PHE A 379 -4.99 -19.65 4.93
CA PHE A 379 -3.57 -19.97 5.09
C PHE A 379 -3.29 -20.28 6.57
N PRO A 380 -3.44 -21.53 7.02
CA PRO A 380 -3.09 -21.91 8.39
C PRO A 380 -1.56 -21.91 8.65
N TRP A 381 -0.77 -21.27 7.80
CA TRP A 381 0.69 -21.17 7.83
C TRP A 381 1.13 -19.76 7.34
N ALA A 382 2.38 -19.37 7.61
CA ALA A 382 2.84 -17.99 7.40
C ALA A 382 3.10 -17.59 5.93
N GLY A 383 3.47 -18.55 5.07
CA GLY A 383 3.83 -18.28 3.68
C GLY A 383 2.67 -18.43 2.69
N VAL A 384 2.34 -17.36 1.95
CA VAL A 384 1.18 -17.33 1.01
C VAL A 384 1.56 -17.54 -0.46
N VAL A 385 2.83 -17.41 -0.80
CA VAL A 385 3.30 -17.42 -2.19
C VAL A 385 3.30 -18.86 -2.72
N GLY A 386 2.48 -19.12 -3.73
CA GLY A 386 2.40 -20.44 -4.38
C GLY A 386 1.62 -21.50 -3.58
N THR A 387 0.94 -21.11 -2.49
CA THR A 387 0.21 -22.05 -1.61
C THR A 387 -1.31 -21.87 -1.66
N LEU A 388 -1.81 -21.00 -2.55
CA LEU A 388 -3.23 -20.64 -2.60
C LEU A 388 -4.13 -21.84 -2.92
N ASP A 389 -3.77 -22.68 -3.89
CA ASP A 389 -4.58 -23.85 -4.25
C ASP A 389 -4.66 -24.86 -3.09
N ALA A 390 -3.54 -25.05 -2.37
CA ALA A 390 -3.50 -25.85 -1.15
C ALA A 390 -4.38 -25.25 -0.03
N GLY A 391 -4.35 -23.92 0.13
CA GLY A 391 -5.22 -23.19 1.07
C GLY A 391 -6.71 -23.33 0.73
N ILE A 392 -7.07 -23.26 -0.55
CA ILE A 392 -8.46 -23.46 -1.00
C ILE A 392 -8.90 -24.91 -0.74
N GLN A 393 -8.04 -25.88 -1.07
CA GLN A 393 -8.32 -27.30 -0.89
C GLN A 393 -8.59 -27.63 0.58
N GLN A 394 -7.72 -27.20 1.51
CA GLN A 394 -7.91 -27.51 2.93
C GLN A 394 -9.19 -26.90 3.49
N LEU A 395 -9.55 -25.69 3.03
CA LEU A 395 -10.76 -25.01 3.46
C LEU A 395 -12.01 -25.75 2.98
N ARG A 396 -11.99 -26.22 1.73
CA ARG A 396 -13.05 -27.05 1.18
C ARG A 396 -13.17 -28.39 1.92
N ASP A 397 -12.05 -29.03 2.20
CA ASP A 397 -12.02 -30.30 2.96
C ASP A 397 -12.60 -30.11 4.36
N TYR A 398 -12.28 -29.00 5.03
CA TYR A 398 -12.88 -28.65 6.30
C TYR A 398 -14.40 -28.49 6.19
N LEU A 399 -14.89 -27.72 5.21
CA LEU A 399 -16.33 -27.49 5.04
C LEU A 399 -17.12 -28.77 4.75
N HIS A 400 -16.54 -29.75 4.06
CA HIS A 400 -17.15 -31.08 3.88
C HIS A 400 -17.28 -31.87 5.19
N LEU A 401 -16.47 -31.56 6.20
CA LEU A 401 -16.53 -32.23 7.49
C LEU A 401 -17.53 -31.58 8.43
N VAL A 402 -17.50 -30.24 8.53
CA VAL A 402 -18.38 -29.50 9.44
C VAL A 402 -19.75 -29.18 8.86
N CYS A 403 -19.90 -29.14 7.53
CA CYS A 403 -21.13 -28.84 6.78
C CYS A 403 -21.95 -27.67 7.37
N PRO A 404 -21.38 -26.46 7.50
CA PRO A 404 -22.04 -25.35 8.18
C PRO A 404 -23.23 -24.81 7.38
N LEU A 405 -24.33 -24.51 8.07
CA LEU A 405 -25.51 -23.89 7.45
C LEU A 405 -25.26 -22.44 7.04
N VAL A 406 -24.46 -21.71 7.83
CA VAL A 406 -24.04 -20.32 7.55
C VAL A 406 -22.51 -20.25 7.50
N CYS A 407 -21.97 -19.66 6.44
CA CYS A 407 -20.55 -19.38 6.30
C CYS A 407 -20.30 -17.87 6.30
N VAL A 408 -19.39 -17.39 7.14
CA VAL A 408 -18.96 -15.98 7.16
C VAL A 408 -17.59 -15.89 6.53
N SER A 409 -17.45 -15.13 5.44
CA SER A 409 -16.14 -14.91 4.80
C SER A 409 -15.57 -13.55 5.14
N LEU A 410 -14.40 -13.50 5.80
CA LEU A 410 -13.72 -12.26 6.14
C LEU A 410 -12.78 -11.87 4.99
N SER A 411 -13.13 -10.84 4.22
CA SER A 411 -12.43 -10.25 3.05
C SER A 411 -12.99 -10.59 1.66
N ARG A 412 -12.49 -9.85 0.66
CA ARG A 412 -12.69 -10.13 -0.76
C ARG A 412 -12.13 -11.49 -1.18
N THR A 413 -10.96 -11.89 -0.69
CA THR A 413 -10.27 -13.11 -1.15
C THR A 413 -11.04 -14.36 -0.76
N THR A 414 -11.37 -14.52 0.52
CA THR A 414 -12.16 -15.66 1.02
C THR A 414 -13.57 -15.66 0.45
N THR A 415 -14.19 -14.49 0.29
CA THR A 415 -15.49 -14.38 -0.39
C THR A 415 -15.40 -14.83 -1.84
N SER A 416 -14.37 -14.40 -2.57
CA SER A 416 -14.15 -14.79 -3.96
C SER A 416 -13.89 -16.29 -4.10
N VAL A 417 -13.22 -16.92 -3.13
CA VAL A 417 -13.07 -18.39 -3.05
C VAL A 417 -14.42 -19.06 -2.84
N ALA A 418 -15.21 -18.60 -1.88
CA ALA A 418 -16.52 -19.18 -1.56
C ALA A 418 -17.53 -19.01 -2.71
N MET A 419 -17.54 -17.85 -3.38
CA MET A 419 -18.36 -17.58 -4.58
C MET A 419 -17.98 -18.45 -5.78
N ALA A 420 -16.73 -18.95 -5.82
CA ALA A 420 -16.25 -19.91 -6.81
C ALA A 420 -16.47 -21.37 -6.38
N ASN A 421 -17.36 -21.61 -5.41
CA ASN A 421 -17.60 -22.91 -4.80
C ASN A 421 -16.32 -23.63 -4.31
N PHE A 422 -15.32 -22.84 -3.89
CA PHE A 422 -14.02 -23.32 -3.43
C PHE A 422 -13.21 -24.10 -4.48
N PHE A 423 -13.39 -23.79 -5.77
CA PHE A 423 -12.54 -24.32 -6.85
C PHE A 423 -11.37 -23.41 -7.21
N HIS A 424 -11.51 -22.10 -7.05
CA HIS A 424 -10.50 -21.10 -7.36
C HIS A 424 -10.77 -19.80 -6.59
N HIS A 425 -9.88 -18.80 -6.67
CA HIS A 425 -9.96 -17.54 -5.92
C HIS A 425 -10.63 -16.39 -6.69
N VAL A 426 -11.32 -16.68 -7.79
CA VAL A 426 -11.79 -15.68 -8.78
C VAL A 426 -13.30 -15.71 -8.94
N GLY A 427 -14.06 -16.02 -7.88
CA GLY A 427 -15.52 -16.04 -7.91
C GLY A 427 -16.17 -14.65 -7.87
N LEU A 428 -15.43 -13.62 -7.44
CA LEU A 428 -15.87 -12.22 -7.57
C LEU A 428 -15.21 -11.56 -8.77
N SER A 429 -16.03 -11.05 -9.70
CA SER A 429 -15.52 -10.27 -10.84
C SER A 429 -14.69 -9.08 -10.36
N SER A 430 -13.55 -8.85 -11.03
CA SER A 430 -12.70 -7.67 -10.81
C SER A 430 -13.41 -6.33 -11.05
N THR A 431 -14.52 -6.34 -11.81
CA THR A 431 -15.31 -5.14 -12.12
C THR A 431 -16.37 -4.84 -11.05
N LEU A 432 -16.64 -5.77 -10.13
CA LEU A 432 -17.63 -5.61 -9.08
C LEU A 432 -16.97 -5.09 -7.80
N SER A 433 -17.66 -4.16 -7.13
CA SER A 433 -17.27 -3.67 -5.82
C SER A 433 -17.53 -4.77 -4.79
N PHE A 434 -16.48 -5.14 -4.04
CA PHE A 434 -16.61 -6.14 -2.98
C PHE A 434 -17.65 -5.70 -1.92
N LEU A 435 -17.71 -4.40 -1.64
CA LEU A 435 -18.63 -3.83 -0.67
C LEU A 435 -20.10 -4.10 -1.04
N ASP A 436 -20.42 -4.27 -2.32
CA ASP A 436 -21.78 -4.52 -2.77
C ASP A 436 -22.30 -5.85 -2.21
N HIS A 437 -21.41 -6.83 -2.00
CA HIS A 437 -21.73 -8.16 -1.47
C HIS A 437 -21.69 -8.25 0.06
N VAL A 438 -20.99 -7.33 0.74
CA VAL A 438 -20.80 -7.37 2.20
C VAL A 438 -22.14 -7.35 2.95
N GLY A 439 -22.32 -8.22 3.93
CA GLY A 439 -23.52 -8.32 4.77
C GLY A 439 -24.79 -8.74 4.02
N LEU A 440 -24.68 -9.24 2.79
CA LEU A 440 -25.81 -9.75 2.02
C LEU A 440 -25.69 -11.28 1.84
N PRO A 441 -26.64 -12.09 2.36
CA PRO A 441 -26.64 -13.53 2.20
C PRO A 441 -26.64 -13.97 0.73
N GLN A 442 -25.84 -14.98 0.43
CA GLN A 442 -25.72 -15.64 -0.87
C GLN A 442 -25.84 -17.15 -0.69
N HIS A 443 -26.52 -17.81 -1.61
CA HIS A 443 -26.56 -19.27 -1.62
C HIS A 443 -25.32 -19.80 -2.35
N THR A 444 -24.51 -20.60 -1.66
CA THR A 444 -23.25 -21.15 -2.20
C THR A 444 -23.12 -22.63 -1.91
N HIS A 445 -22.26 -23.30 -2.69
CA HIS A 445 -21.96 -24.71 -2.52
C HIS A 445 -20.46 -24.92 -2.36
N TYR A 446 -20.08 -26.09 -1.88
CA TYR A 446 -18.68 -26.52 -1.81
C TYR A 446 -18.59 -27.97 -2.27
N PRO A 447 -18.82 -28.26 -3.57
CA PRO A 447 -18.83 -29.63 -4.07
C PRO A 447 -17.41 -30.20 -4.20
N THR A 448 -17.32 -31.53 -4.31
CA THR A 448 -16.06 -32.24 -4.55
C THR A 448 -15.57 -32.02 -5.98
N ASN A 449 -14.28 -32.27 -6.23
CA ASN A 449 -13.74 -32.30 -7.60
C ASN A 449 -14.45 -33.34 -8.49
N GLN A 450 -14.96 -34.43 -7.91
CA GLN A 450 -15.69 -35.45 -8.67
C GLN A 450 -16.94 -34.87 -9.37
N TRP A 451 -17.66 -33.96 -8.71
CA TRP A 451 -18.82 -33.31 -9.31
C TRP A 451 -18.46 -32.48 -10.55
N VAL A 452 -17.30 -31.82 -10.56
CA VAL A 452 -16.83 -31.06 -11.73
C VAL A 452 -16.58 -31.99 -12.93
N HIS A 453 -16.04 -33.18 -12.65
CA HIS A 453 -15.69 -34.15 -13.70
C HIS A 453 -16.86 -35.04 -14.16
N ASP A 454 -17.94 -35.14 -13.37
CA ASP A 454 -19.14 -35.88 -13.78
C ASP A 454 -19.99 -35.08 -14.75
N ILE A 455 -19.74 -35.21 -16.05
CA ILE A 455 -20.46 -34.46 -17.09
C ILE A 455 -21.96 -34.78 -17.17
N ASN A 456 -22.45 -35.84 -16.52
CA ASN A 456 -23.84 -36.29 -16.59
C ASN A 456 -24.70 -35.75 -15.43
N ASN A 457 -24.09 -35.17 -14.39
CA ASN A 457 -24.80 -34.70 -13.21
C ASN A 457 -24.58 -33.20 -12.99
N ASP A 458 -25.56 -32.38 -13.36
CA ASP A 458 -25.50 -30.93 -13.13
C ASP A 458 -26.06 -30.50 -11.78
N ALA A 459 -26.72 -31.40 -11.03
CA ALA A 459 -27.30 -31.06 -9.75
C ALA A 459 -26.20 -30.80 -8.73
N MET A 460 -26.25 -29.64 -8.08
CA MET A 460 -25.38 -29.36 -6.94
C MET A 460 -25.71 -30.31 -5.79
N PRO A 461 -24.72 -30.87 -5.07
CA PRO A 461 -24.98 -31.75 -3.93
C PRO A 461 -25.70 -30.95 -2.83
N PRO A 462 -26.96 -31.29 -2.47
CA PRO A 462 -27.73 -30.50 -1.51
C PRO A 462 -27.14 -30.59 -0.10
N SER A 463 -26.41 -31.66 0.23
CA SER A 463 -25.68 -31.79 1.50
C SER A 463 -24.48 -30.84 1.63
N HIS A 464 -23.99 -30.24 0.54
CA HIS A 464 -22.81 -29.36 0.53
C HIS A 464 -23.18 -27.93 0.13
N ALA A 465 -24.26 -27.43 0.72
CA ALA A 465 -24.75 -26.07 0.59
C ALA A 465 -24.51 -25.26 1.86
N THR A 466 -24.36 -23.95 1.73
CA THR A 466 -24.27 -22.98 2.84
C THR A 466 -24.78 -21.61 2.42
N ILE A 467 -25.29 -20.85 3.39
CA ILE A 467 -25.58 -19.43 3.26
C ILE A 467 -24.29 -18.66 3.52
N LEU A 468 -23.65 -18.16 2.46
CA LEU A 468 -22.48 -17.29 2.58
C LEU A 468 -22.92 -15.86 2.93
N ILE A 469 -22.34 -15.28 3.97
CA ILE A 469 -22.50 -13.86 4.31
C ILE A 469 -21.12 -13.20 4.29
N PRO A 470 -20.78 -12.44 3.24
CA PRO A 470 -19.47 -11.78 3.12
C PRO A 470 -19.29 -10.66 4.14
N HIS A 471 -18.12 -10.54 4.74
CA HIS A 471 -17.78 -9.51 5.72
C HIS A 471 -16.49 -8.79 5.33
N VAL A 472 -16.38 -7.51 5.66
CA VAL A 472 -15.09 -6.82 5.56
C VAL A 472 -14.12 -7.42 6.57
N HIS A 473 -12.86 -7.63 6.17
CA HIS A 473 -11.86 -8.10 7.11
C HIS A 473 -11.66 -7.07 8.24
N PRO A 474 -11.84 -7.42 9.51
CA PRO A 474 -11.82 -6.44 10.59
C PRO A 474 -10.47 -5.73 10.75
N GLY A 475 -9.38 -6.37 10.33
CA GLY A 475 -8.05 -5.77 10.27
C GLY A 475 -7.95 -4.51 9.39
N ASN A 476 -8.87 -4.30 8.44
CA ASN A 476 -8.91 -3.09 7.62
C ASN A 476 -9.11 -1.82 8.45
N GLN A 477 -9.74 -1.91 9.63
CA GLN A 477 -9.94 -0.78 10.53
C GLN A 477 -8.60 -0.20 11.04
N LYS A 478 -7.58 -1.04 11.24
CA LYS A 478 -6.24 -0.63 11.71
C LYS A 478 -5.52 0.29 10.73
N HIS A 479 -5.78 0.08 9.44
CA HIS A 479 -5.03 0.72 8.35
C HIS A 479 -5.78 1.89 7.71
N MET A 480 -7.10 1.99 7.90
CA MET A 480 -7.94 3.01 7.26
C MET A 480 -8.51 4.02 8.27
N SER A 481 -7.64 4.80 8.91
CA SER A 481 -7.96 6.01 9.71
C SER A 481 -9.22 5.96 10.61
N HIS A 482 -9.62 4.77 11.08
CA HIS A 482 -10.84 4.56 11.87
C HIS A 482 -12.13 5.18 11.28
N SER A 483 -12.51 4.80 10.04
CA SER A 483 -13.78 5.21 9.45
C SER A 483 -15.00 4.70 10.25
N GLU A 484 -15.81 5.60 10.80
CA GLU A 484 -17.06 5.25 11.50
C GLU A 484 -18.01 4.47 10.57
N ALA A 485 -18.16 4.93 9.32
CA ALA A 485 -18.99 4.27 8.32
C ALA A 485 -18.57 2.81 8.08
N LEU A 486 -17.26 2.53 8.09
CA LEU A 486 -16.77 1.17 7.97
C LEU A 486 -17.12 0.32 9.20
N SER A 487 -16.96 0.85 10.41
CA SER A 487 -17.34 0.17 11.64
C SER A 487 -18.85 -0.15 11.66
N ARG A 488 -19.69 0.78 11.18
CA ARG A 488 -21.14 0.56 11.01
C ARG A 488 -21.43 -0.57 10.02
N VAL A 489 -20.70 -0.64 8.89
CA VAL A 489 -20.82 -1.76 7.94
C VAL A 489 -20.47 -3.09 8.60
N MET A 490 -19.41 -3.16 9.42
CA MET A 490 -19.05 -4.37 10.16
C MET A 490 -20.13 -4.79 11.16
N ASP A 491 -20.62 -3.85 11.98
CA ASP A 491 -21.70 -4.08 12.96
C ASP A 491 -22.98 -4.60 12.30
N LEU A 492 -23.42 -3.95 11.23
CA LEU A 492 -24.63 -4.34 10.50
C LEU A 492 -24.46 -5.67 9.76
N SER A 493 -23.25 -6.00 9.28
CA SER A 493 -22.97 -7.32 8.69
C SER A 493 -23.11 -8.43 9.73
N TRP A 494 -22.59 -8.23 10.95
CA TRP A 494 -22.81 -9.17 12.06
C TRP A 494 -24.27 -9.24 12.49
N LYS A 495 -24.99 -8.11 12.53
CA LYS A 495 -26.43 -8.10 12.83
C LYS A 495 -27.22 -8.94 11.84
N VAL A 496 -26.97 -8.80 10.54
CA VAL A 496 -27.58 -9.65 9.50
C VAL A 496 -27.23 -11.11 9.76
N THR A 497 -25.95 -11.42 9.97
CA THR A 497 -25.49 -12.80 10.23
C THR A 497 -26.21 -13.44 11.43
N LEU A 498 -26.39 -12.69 12.52
CA LEU A 498 -27.08 -13.16 13.72
C LEU A 498 -28.58 -13.38 13.48
N LEU A 499 -29.25 -12.47 12.77
CA LEU A 499 -30.67 -12.63 12.41
C LEU A 499 -30.89 -13.83 11.48
N VAL A 500 -30.01 -14.04 10.49
CA VAL A 500 -30.06 -15.23 9.63
C VAL A 500 -29.84 -16.49 10.46
N GLY A 501 -28.83 -16.50 11.33
CA GLY A 501 -28.59 -17.62 12.23
C GLY A 501 -29.78 -17.93 13.15
N GLU A 502 -30.49 -16.90 13.63
CA GLU A 502 -31.67 -17.04 14.48
C GLU A 502 -32.81 -17.74 13.73
N LEU A 503 -33.09 -17.31 12.51
CA LEU A 503 -34.13 -17.91 11.66
C LEU A 503 -33.80 -19.37 11.30
N VAL A 504 -32.52 -19.69 11.07
CA VAL A 504 -32.06 -21.07 10.85
C VAL A 504 -32.30 -21.92 12.09
N VAL A 505 -31.93 -21.44 13.29
CA VAL A 505 -32.17 -22.17 14.55
C VAL A 505 -33.66 -22.39 14.78
N GLN A 506 -34.49 -21.38 14.57
CA GLN A 506 -35.95 -21.50 14.72
C GLN A 506 -36.53 -22.56 13.78
N HIS A 507 -36.06 -22.62 12.52
CA HIS A 507 -36.48 -23.66 11.57
C HIS A 507 -36.07 -25.07 12.02
N LEU A 508 -34.84 -25.22 12.54
CA LEU A 508 -34.37 -26.50 13.05
C LEU A 508 -35.17 -26.96 14.27
N GLN A 509 -35.58 -26.03 15.14
CA GLN A 509 -36.41 -26.33 16.31
C GLN A 509 -37.82 -26.80 15.92
N THR A 510 -38.44 -26.17 14.91
CA THR A 510 -39.78 -26.56 14.44
C THR A 510 -39.77 -27.84 13.62
N SER A 511 -38.66 -28.16 12.98
CA SER A 511 -38.46 -29.37 12.16
C SER A 511 -37.77 -30.51 12.92
N ALA A 512 -37.70 -30.42 14.25
CA ALA A 512 -37.00 -31.40 15.08
C ALA A 512 -37.48 -32.84 14.82
N GLY A 513 -36.54 -33.74 14.55
CA GLY A 513 -36.82 -35.14 14.21
C GLY A 513 -37.02 -35.43 12.73
N GLN A 514 -37.08 -34.42 11.86
CA GLN A 514 -37.02 -34.61 10.40
C GLN A 514 -35.57 -34.63 9.93
N GLN A 515 -35.17 -35.70 9.23
CA GLN A 515 -33.84 -35.76 8.63
C GLN A 515 -33.85 -34.95 7.33
N GLN A 516 -33.16 -33.81 7.33
CA GLN A 516 -33.04 -32.91 6.18
C GLN A 516 -31.56 -32.73 5.80
N ASP A 517 -31.27 -32.49 4.53
CA ASP A 517 -29.94 -32.01 4.14
C ASP A 517 -29.85 -30.48 4.27
N ASN A 518 -28.63 -29.94 4.17
CA ASN A 518 -28.40 -28.50 4.26
C ASN A 518 -29.20 -27.72 3.22
N GLY A 519 -29.29 -28.23 1.98
CA GLY A 519 -30.01 -27.60 0.88
C GLY A 519 -31.50 -27.43 1.18
N ALA A 520 -32.15 -28.44 1.75
CA ALA A 520 -33.55 -28.38 2.15
C ALA A 520 -33.79 -27.34 3.26
N ILE A 521 -32.91 -27.30 4.27
CA ILE A 521 -32.97 -26.31 5.37
C ILE A 521 -32.79 -24.89 4.81
N ILE A 522 -31.78 -24.69 3.96
CA ILE A 522 -31.50 -23.39 3.35
C ILE A 522 -32.66 -22.95 2.47
N HIS A 523 -33.20 -23.84 1.64
CA HIS A 523 -34.34 -23.55 0.79
C HIS A 523 -35.58 -23.13 1.61
N ALA A 524 -35.82 -23.74 2.76
CA ALA A 524 -36.93 -23.38 3.63
C ALA A 524 -36.77 -21.99 4.26
N VAL A 525 -35.55 -21.59 4.61
CA VAL A 525 -35.26 -20.29 5.25
C VAL A 525 -35.02 -19.18 4.23
N TRP A 526 -34.61 -19.50 3.01
CA TRP A 526 -34.21 -18.54 1.97
C TRP A 526 -35.23 -17.41 1.71
N PRO A 527 -36.55 -17.68 1.58
CA PRO A 527 -37.54 -16.63 1.38
C PRO A 527 -37.55 -15.57 2.49
N SER A 528 -37.23 -15.96 3.73
CA SER A 528 -37.20 -15.07 4.89
C SER A 528 -35.94 -14.23 4.99
N ILE A 529 -34.88 -14.55 4.22
CA ILE A 529 -33.57 -13.90 4.34
C ILE A 529 -33.07 -13.25 3.03
N GLN A 530 -33.60 -13.65 1.88
CA GLN A 530 -33.13 -13.22 0.58
C GLN A 530 -33.20 -11.68 0.45
N PRO A 531 -32.04 -11.01 0.20
CA PRO A 531 -32.02 -9.57 0.01
C PRO A 531 -32.93 -9.12 -1.14
N PRO A 532 -33.64 -7.99 -0.98
CA PRO A 532 -34.42 -7.43 -2.08
C PRO A 532 -33.47 -6.99 -3.21
N THR A 533 -33.87 -7.22 -4.45
CA THR A 533 -33.13 -6.74 -5.63
C THR A 533 -33.99 -5.77 -6.41
N ALA A 534 -33.40 -4.95 -7.29
CA ALA A 534 -34.16 -4.03 -8.13
C ALA A 534 -35.21 -4.74 -9.01
N ALA A 535 -35.03 -6.03 -9.28
CA ALA A 535 -35.92 -6.85 -10.10
C ALA A 535 -36.95 -7.67 -9.28
N PHE A 536 -36.82 -7.74 -7.96
CA PHE A 536 -37.64 -8.62 -7.12
C PHE A 536 -37.88 -8.03 -5.73
N TYR A 537 -39.15 -7.74 -5.43
CA TYR A 537 -39.60 -7.42 -4.08
C TYR A 537 -39.93 -8.70 -3.32
N ASN A 538 -39.36 -8.86 -2.12
CA ASN A 538 -39.56 -10.05 -1.31
C ASN A 538 -40.54 -9.78 -0.16
N ASP A 539 -41.80 -10.18 -0.36
CA ASP A 539 -42.88 -10.06 0.63
C ASP A 539 -42.67 -10.94 1.87
N HIS A 540 -41.89 -12.02 1.74
CA HIS A 540 -41.62 -12.98 2.80
C HIS A 540 -40.38 -12.63 3.63
N LEU A 541 -39.61 -11.61 3.25
CA LEU A 541 -38.43 -11.16 3.96
C LEU A 541 -38.76 -10.77 5.41
N ASP A 542 -37.99 -11.27 6.38
CA ASP A 542 -38.12 -10.88 7.78
C ASP A 542 -38.03 -9.33 7.90
N PRO A 543 -39.02 -8.67 8.53
CA PRO A 543 -39.06 -7.21 8.64
C PRO A 543 -37.79 -6.62 9.28
N ARG A 544 -37.15 -7.33 10.22
CA ARG A 544 -35.92 -6.91 10.89
C ARG A 544 -34.74 -6.94 9.92
N LEU A 545 -34.65 -7.97 9.07
CA LEU A 545 -33.63 -8.04 8.02
C LEU A 545 -33.83 -6.95 6.97
N ARG A 546 -35.08 -6.62 6.62
CA ARG A 546 -35.38 -5.51 5.71
C ARG A 546 -34.81 -4.18 6.23
N LEU A 547 -35.04 -3.87 7.50
CA LEU A 547 -34.50 -2.66 8.14
C LEU A 547 -32.97 -2.71 8.24
N ALA A 548 -32.39 -3.86 8.61
CA ALA A 548 -30.94 -4.04 8.67
C ALA A 548 -30.28 -3.86 7.29
N TYR A 549 -30.88 -4.37 6.21
CA TYR A 549 -30.37 -4.17 4.84
C TYR A 549 -30.45 -2.72 4.39
N GLN A 550 -31.51 -1.99 4.73
CA GLN A 550 -31.61 -0.56 4.45
C GLN A 550 -30.52 0.23 5.18
N ALA A 551 -30.35 -0.02 6.48
CA ALA A 551 -29.29 0.61 7.27
C ALA A 551 -27.88 0.28 6.73
N LEU A 552 -27.67 -0.98 6.31
CA LEU A 552 -26.41 -1.44 5.72
C LEU A 552 -26.14 -0.75 4.38
N ALA A 553 -27.15 -0.61 3.52
CA ALA A 553 -27.02 0.11 2.25
C ALA A 553 -26.59 1.57 2.48
N THR A 554 -27.21 2.26 3.45
CA THR A 554 -26.81 3.61 3.85
C THR A 554 -25.37 3.65 4.36
N ALA A 555 -24.98 2.74 5.27
CA ALA A 555 -23.63 2.70 5.80
C ALA A 555 -22.56 2.42 4.72
N LYS A 556 -22.89 1.56 3.73
CA LYS A 556 -22.04 1.32 2.56
C LYS A 556 -21.90 2.57 1.69
N ALA A 557 -23.00 3.30 1.45
CA ALA A 557 -22.99 4.54 0.69
C ALA A 557 -22.15 5.62 1.40
N ASP A 558 -22.30 5.77 2.72
CA ASP A 558 -21.50 6.68 3.55
C ASP A 558 -20.00 6.33 3.45
N HIS A 559 -19.67 5.04 3.54
CA HIS A 559 -18.29 4.57 3.41
C HIS A 559 -17.73 4.79 1.99
N GLN A 560 -18.53 4.55 0.95
CA GLN A 560 -18.15 4.84 -0.43
C GLN A 560 -17.93 6.33 -0.64
N ALA A 561 -18.78 7.20 -0.10
CA ALA A 561 -18.61 8.64 -0.17
C ALA A 561 -17.33 9.08 0.56
N PHE A 562 -17.07 8.55 1.77
CA PHE A 562 -15.82 8.78 2.50
C PHE A 562 -14.60 8.33 1.68
N ALA A 563 -14.63 7.12 1.12
CA ALA A 563 -13.56 6.59 0.30
C ALA A 563 -13.38 7.38 -1.01
N GLN A 564 -14.47 7.81 -1.66
CA GLN A 564 -14.44 8.63 -2.86
C GLN A 564 -13.94 10.04 -2.60
N GLN A 565 -14.33 10.67 -1.49
CA GLN A 565 -13.78 11.97 -1.08
C GLN A 565 -12.27 11.84 -0.86
N ARG A 566 -11.82 10.79 -0.16
CA ARG A 566 -10.40 10.50 0.02
C ARG A 566 -9.69 10.27 -1.33
N LEU A 567 -10.26 9.44 -2.22
CA LEU A 567 -9.71 9.16 -3.54
C LEU A 567 -9.74 10.38 -4.47
N THR A 568 -10.74 11.24 -4.38
CA THR A 568 -10.85 12.47 -5.18
C THR A 568 -9.86 13.53 -4.69
N ARG A 569 -9.60 13.56 -3.38
CA ARG A 569 -8.54 14.38 -2.78
C ARG A 569 -7.13 13.87 -3.10
N VAL A 570 -6.97 12.57 -3.38
CA VAL A 570 -5.74 11.96 -3.94
C VAL A 570 -5.66 12.15 -5.46
N ARG A 571 -6.79 12.31 -6.18
CA ARG A 571 -6.83 12.40 -7.64
C ARG A 571 -6.57 13.81 -8.14
N ASN A 572 -5.29 14.11 -8.32
CA ASN A 572 -4.84 15.03 -9.36
C ASN A 572 -3.69 14.47 -10.23
N VAL A 573 -3.53 13.13 -10.31
CA VAL A 573 -2.49 12.53 -11.16
C VAL A 573 -3.02 11.37 -12.00
N THR A 574 -2.67 11.43 -13.28
CA THR A 574 -3.08 10.55 -14.38
C THR A 574 -2.37 9.18 -14.34
N GLN A 575 -1.53 8.90 -13.33
CA GLN A 575 -0.70 7.70 -13.20
C GLN A 575 -1.44 6.50 -12.59
N VAL A 576 -2.32 6.69 -11.61
CA VAL A 576 -3.19 5.58 -11.13
C VAL A 576 -3.97 4.96 -12.29
N GLN A 577 -4.40 5.75 -13.27
CA GLN A 577 -5.12 5.24 -14.43
C GLN A 577 -4.21 4.45 -15.39
N GLN A 578 -2.90 4.75 -15.43
CA GLN A 578 -1.90 4.03 -16.21
C GLN A 578 -1.42 2.76 -15.49
N SER A 579 -1.11 2.81 -14.20
CA SER A 579 -0.75 1.64 -13.38
C SER A 579 -1.93 0.69 -13.21
N PHE A 580 -3.15 1.20 -13.10
CA PHE A 580 -4.39 0.41 -13.16
C PHE A 580 -4.57 -0.18 -14.56
N SER A 581 -4.27 0.55 -15.64
CA SER A 581 -4.31 0.00 -17.01
C SER A 581 -3.22 -1.05 -17.29
N GLU A 582 -2.03 -0.92 -16.71
CA GLU A 582 -0.90 -1.86 -16.86
C GLU A 582 -1.06 -3.11 -15.98
N THR A 583 -1.53 -2.93 -14.74
CA THR A 583 -1.96 -4.03 -13.87
C THR A 583 -3.18 -4.73 -14.48
N MET A 584 -4.10 -3.99 -15.10
CA MET A 584 -5.18 -4.57 -15.89
C MET A 584 -4.63 -5.28 -17.14
N ARG A 585 -3.57 -4.82 -17.82
CA ARG A 585 -2.95 -5.57 -18.94
C ARG A 585 -2.37 -6.92 -18.47
N PHE A 586 -1.54 -6.95 -17.42
CA PHE A 586 -0.99 -8.21 -16.90
C PHE A 586 -2.05 -9.11 -16.26
N ALA A 587 -2.98 -8.53 -15.50
CA ALA A 587 -4.12 -9.26 -14.96
C ALA A 587 -5.04 -9.77 -16.07
N SER A 588 -5.21 -9.04 -17.17
CA SER A 588 -5.97 -9.50 -18.35
C SER A 588 -5.29 -10.67 -19.03
N HIS A 589 -3.96 -10.69 -19.18
CA HIS A 589 -3.24 -11.86 -19.69
C HIS A 589 -3.42 -13.09 -18.79
N ARG A 590 -3.30 -12.90 -17.47
CA ARG A 590 -3.51 -13.99 -16.50
C ARG A 590 -4.98 -14.45 -16.48
N ARG A 591 -5.94 -13.55 -16.64
CA ARG A 591 -7.38 -13.85 -16.75
C ARG A 591 -7.71 -14.61 -18.03
N ILE A 592 -7.13 -14.23 -19.16
CA ILE A 592 -7.26 -14.98 -20.42
C ILE A 592 -6.76 -16.41 -20.22
N ALA A 593 -5.59 -16.56 -19.58
CA ALA A 593 -5.03 -17.87 -19.28
C ALA A 593 -5.91 -18.68 -18.30
N GLN A 594 -6.43 -18.06 -17.25
CA GLN A 594 -7.28 -18.71 -16.23
C GLN A 594 -8.69 -19.05 -16.75
N ALA A 595 -9.25 -18.22 -17.63
CA ALA A 595 -10.52 -18.49 -18.29
C ALA A 595 -10.41 -19.65 -19.30
N GLY A 596 -9.20 -19.97 -19.74
CA GLY A 596 -8.92 -21.10 -20.61
C GLY A 596 -9.18 -20.82 -22.09
N TYR A 597 -8.71 -21.76 -22.91
CA TYR A 597 -8.90 -21.79 -24.35
C TYR A 597 -9.71 -23.01 -24.74
N ALA A 598 -10.55 -22.83 -25.74
CA ALA A 598 -11.26 -23.86 -26.47
C ALA A 598 -10.31 -24.99 -26.92
N THR A 599 -10.52 -26.23 -26.44
CA THR A 599 -9.76 -27.43 -26.85
C THR A 599 -10.64 -28.44 -27.57
N GLY A 600 -10.09 -29.12 -28.57
CA GLY A 600 -10.83 -30.03 -29.45
C GLY A 600 -11.75 -29.30 -30.43
N ALA A 601 -12.26 -30.03 -31.43
CA ALA A 601 -13.13 -29.48 -32.48
C ALA A 601 -14.46 -28.92 -31.92
N ALA A 602 -14.98 -27.87 -32.56
CA ALA A 602 -16.30 -27.32 -32.25
C ALA A 602 -17.37 -28.43 -32.28
N PHE A 603 -18.26 -28.42 -31.27
CA PHE A 603 -19.26 -29.46 -31.02
C PHE A 603 -18.74 -30.90 -30.84
N GLY A 604 -17.42 -31.09 -30.71
CA GLY A 604 -16.81 -32.40 -30.46
C GLY A 604 -17.02 -32.91 -29.02
N ALA A 605 -16.79 -34.20 -28.81
CA ALA A 605 -16.93 -34.83 -27.49
C ALA A 605 -15.95 -34.24 -26.45
N GLU A 606 -14.70 -33.97 -26.85
CA GLU A 606 -13.72 -33.31 -25.99
C GLU A 606 -14.17 -31.90 -25.60
N ARG A 607 -14.73 -31.13 -26.56
CA ARG A 607 -15.28 -29.81 -26.29
C ARG A 607 -16.47 -29.87 -25.35
N HIS A 608 -17.34 -30.88 -25.48
CA HIS A 608 -18.46 -31.08 -24.56
C HIS A 608 -18.00 -31.28 -23.12
N VAL A 609 -17.01 -32.16 -22.92
CA VAL A 609 -16.42 -32.40 -21.60
C VAL A 609 -15.81 -31.11 -21.05
N GLN A 610 -15.05 -30.38 -21.87
CA GLN A 610 -14.45 -29.11 -21.48
C GLN A 610 -15.52 -28.08 -21.07
N ALA A 611 -16.54 -27.86 -21.91
CA ALA A 611 -17.60 -26.90 -21.66
C ALA A 611 -18.36 -27.24 -20.36
N CYS A 612 -18.70 -28.51 -20.14
CA CYS A 612 -19.28 -29.01 -18.89
C CYS A 612 -18.44 -28.63 -17.67
N MET A 613 -17.15 -28.93 -17.68
CA MET A 613 -16.25 -28.58 -16.57
C MET A 613 -16.11 -27.06 -16.38
N LEU A 614 -16.03 -26.29 -17.47
CA LEU A 614 -15.86 -24.84 -17.43
C LEU A 614 -17.11 -24.11 -16.92
N TRP A 615 -18.31 -24.61 -17.22
CA TRP A 615 -19.56 -24.09 -16.67
C TRP A 615 -19.67 -24.37 -15.16
N LYS A 616 -19.31 -25.59 -14.75
CA LYS A 616 -19.36 -26.04 -13.35
C LYS A 616 -18.38 -25.31 -12.45
N THR A 617 -17.20 -24.97 -12.96
CA THR A 617 -16.20 -24.16 -12.21
C THR A 617 -16.63 -22.72 -12.02
N ASN A 618 -17.62 -22.22 -12.78
CA ASN A 618 -18.24 -20.90 -12.62
C ASN A 618 -17.23 -19.73 -12.50
N HIS A 619 -16.36 -19.58 -13.50
CA HIS A 619 -15.53 -18.39 -13.59
C HIS A 619 -16.38 -17.21 -14.10
N PRO A 620 -16.62 -16.15 -13.31
CA PRO A 620 -17.51 -15.04 -13.67
C PRO A 620 -17.14 -14.36 -14.99
N ASP A 621 -15.84 -14.31 -15.27
CA ASP A 621 -15.26 -13.73 -16.48
C ASP A 621 -15.71 -14.46 -17.78
N ARG A 622 -16.26 -15.68 -17.68
CA ARG A 622 -16.86 -16.42 -18.81
C ARG A 622 -18.35 -16.14 -19.00
N HIS A 623 -19.00 -15.46 -18.05
CA HIS A 623 -20.45 -15.24 -18.01
C HIS A 623 -20.83 -13.77 -18.25
N HIS A 624 -19.95 -12.98 -18.87
CA HIS A 624 -20.19 -11.56 -19.11
C HIS A 624 -21.39 -11.28 -20.03
N HIS A 625 -21.66 -12.14 -21.02
CA HIS A 625 -22.73 -11.96 -22.01
C HIS A 625 -23.93 -12.87 -21.78
N ILE A 626 -23.67 -14.13 -21.43
CA ILE A 626 -24.69 -15.10 -21.02
C ILE A 626 -24.50 -15.34 -19.52
N ALA A 627 -25.52 -15.00 -18.76
CA ALA A 627 -25.52 -15.20 -17.32
C ALA A 627 -25.43 -16.70 -16.98
N HIS A 628 -24.80 -17.03 -15.85
CA HIS A 628 -24.57 -18.43 -15.44
C HIS A 628 -25.85 -19.28 -15.36
N HIS A 629 -26.99 -18.66 -15.04
CA HIS A 629 -28.30 -19.32 -14.97
C HIS A 629 -28.84 -19.78 -16.33
N ASP A 630 -28.40 -19.18 -17.44
CA ASP A 630 -28.78 -19.60 -18.80
C ASP A 630 -27.76 -20.61 -19.35
N ARG A 631 -27.75 -21.79 -18.73
CA ARG A 631 -26.81 -22.88 -19.06
C ARG A 631 -26.93 -23.31 -20.51
N ALA A 632 -28.16 -23.40 -21.04
CA ALA A 632 -28.39 -23.90 -22.39
C ALA A 632 -27.73 -22.98 -23.44
N ALA A 633 -27.98 -21.67 -23.35
CA ALA A 633 -27.34 -20.71 -24.23
C ALA A 633 -25.82 -20.69 -24.04
N TRP A 634 -25.35 -20.76 -22.77
CA TRP A 634 -23.92 -20.73 -22.48
C TRP A 634 -23.21 -21.96 -23.07
N MET A 635 -23.79 -23.15 -22.94
CA MET A 635 -23.21 -24.37 -23.49
C MET A 635 -23.20 -24.34 -25.00
N GLN A 636 -24.28 -23.90 -25.64
CA GLN A 636 -24.32 -23.76 -27.08
C GLN A 636 -23.22 -22.84 -27.59
N TRP A 637 -23.00 -21.70 -26.92
CA TRP A 637 -21.90 -20.77 -27.23
C TRP A 637 -20.53 -21.40 -26.99
N ALA A 638 -20.30 -22.01 -25.83
CA ALA A 638 -19.00 -22.59 -25.48
C ALA A 638 -18.60 -23.73 -26.43
N MET A 639 -19.60 -24.49 -26.90
CA MET A 639 -19.44 -25.60 -27.86
C MET A 639 -19.14 -25.13 -29.28
N SER A 640 -19.59 -23.93 -29.67
CA SER A 640 -19.42 -23.41 -31.03
C SER A 640 -18.07 -22.76 -31.30
N LEU A 641 -17.29 -22.45 -30.25
CA LEU A 641 -16.01 -21.76 -30.41
C LEU A 641 -14.97 -22.63 -31.13
N ASP A 642 -14.29 -22.04 -32.11
CA ASP A 642 -13.14 -22.65 -32.77
C ASP A 642 -12.05 -23.07 -31.78
N GLU A 643 -11.35 -24.16 -32.09
CA GLU A 643 -10.21 -24.61 -31.29
C GLU A 643 -9.14 -23.51 -31.17
N GLY A 644 -8.62 -23.30 -29.96
CA GLY A 644 -7.68 -22.23 -29.62
C GLY A 644 -8.32 -20.87 -29.33
N ALA A 645 -9.63 -20.70 -29.52
CA ALA A 645 -10.32 -19.47 -29.12
C ALA A 645 -10.37 -19.28 -27.60
N SER A 646 -10.17 -18.05 -27.12
CA SER A 646 -10.30 -17.75 -25.69
C SER A 646 -11.76 -17.57 -25.27
N PHE A 647 -12.21 -18.29 -24.25
CA PHE A 647 -13.55 -18.13 -23.68
C PHE A 647 -13.78 -16.72 -23.13
N TYR A 648 -12.76 -16.12 -22.50
CA TYR A 648 -12.85 -14.75 -21.98
C TYR A 648 -12.96 -13.70 -23.08
N ALA A 649 -12.11 -13.79 -24.11
CA ALA A 649 -12.13 -12.82 -25.20
C ALA A 649 -13.46 -12.90 -25.98
N SER A 650 -13.95 -14.12 -26.21
CA SER A 650 -15.23 -14.34 -26.87
C SER A 650 -16.42 -13.91 -26.01
N SER A 651 -16.39 -14.15 -24.68
CA SER A 651 -17.48 -13.72 -23.79
C SER A 651 -17.62 -12.19 -23.80
N LEU A 652 -16.51 -11.47 -23.74
CA LEU A 652 -16.47 -10.01 -23.84
C LEU A 652 -16.94 -9.48 -25.20
N ARG A 653 -16.58 -10.16 -26.30
CA ARG A 653 -17.06 -9.85 -27.65
C ARG A 653 -18.58 -9.90 -27.70
N ASN A 654 -19.21 -10.90 -27.10
CA ASN A 654 -20.66 -11.07 -27.15
C ASN A 654 -21.42 -10.14 -26.19
N THR A 655 -20.82 -9.69 -25.08
CA THR A 655 -21.46 -8.71 -24.17
C THR A 655 -21.64 -7.36 -24.85
N ALA A 656 -20.74 -7.04 -25.77
CA ALA A 656 -20.84 -5.86 -26.59
C ALA A 656 -22.07 -5.90 -27.53
N PHE A 657 -22.49 -7.09 -27.98
CA PHE A 657 -23.64 -7.24 -28.89
C PHE A 657 -25.01 -7.29 -28.18
N ALA A 658 -25.10 -7.76 -26.93
CA ALA A 658 -26.35 -7.96 -26.22
C ALA A 658 -26.90 -6.70 -25.49
N MET A 659 -26.11 -5.63 -25.38
CA MET A 659 -26.61 -4.36 -24.86
C MET A 659 -27.09 -3.49 -26.02
N ASP A 660 -28.34 -3.01 -25.96
CA ASP A 660 -28.94 -2.00 -26.84
C ASP A 660 -28.17 -0.65 -26.85
N SER A 661 -27.10 -0.59 -26.07
CA SER A 661 -26.04 0.38 -26.20
C SER A 661 -24.84 -0.30 -26.85
N ARG A 662 -24.72 -0.15 -28.18
CA ARG A 662 -23.51 -0.21 -29.00
C ARG A 662 -22.48 -1.27 -28.58
N HIS A 663 -22.10 -2.17 -29.50
CA HIS A 663 -20.84 -2.93 -29.40
C HIS A 663 -19.76 -2.09 -28.67
N ARG A 664 -19.11 -2.61 -27.62
CA ARG A 664 -18.12 -1.82 -26.84
C ARG A 664 -17.03 -1.22 -27.74
N ASN A 665 -16.82 -1.81 -28.93
CA ASN A 665 -15.99 -1.27 -30.02
C ASN A 665 -16.78 -0.80 -31.27
N HIS A 666 -18.11 -0.64 -31.21
CA HIS A 666 -19.05 -0.25 -32.29
C HIS A 666 -18.55 0.96 -33.05
N ASN A 667 -18.29 2.05 -32.33
CA ASN A 667 -17.82 3.31 -32.90
C ASN A 667 -16.51 3.15 -33.69
N VAL A 668 -15.74 2.11 -33.36
CA VAL A 668 -14.45 1.81 -33.98
C VAL A 668 -14.65 0.90 -35.18
N LEU A 669 -15.42 -0.18 -35.04
CA LEU A 669 -15.60 -1.19 -36.08
C LEU A 669 -16.51 -0.74 -37.22
N VAL A 670 -17.45 0.18 -36.98
CA VAL A 670 -18.38 0.66 -38.03
C VAL A 670 -17.66 1.30 -39.21
N ARG A 671 -16.43 1.79 -38.98
CA ARG A 671 -15.56 2.39 -40.00
C ARG A 671 -14.83 1.37 -40.87
N TYR A 672 -14.89 0.09 -40.49
CA TYR A 672 -14.22 -1.03 -41.17
C TYR A 672 -15.23 -2.08 -41.61
N ALA A 673 -16.47 -1.63 -41.83
CA ALA A 673 -17.56 -2.44 -42.33
C ALA A 673 -17.18 -3.16 -43.64
N PRO A 674 -17.81 -4.31 -43.91
CA PRO A 674 -17.67 -5.02 -45.18
C PRO A 674 -18.07 -4.11 -46.34
N ALA A 675 -17.42 -4.31 -47.48
CA ALA A 675 -17.73 -3.54 -48.68
C ALA A 675 -19.18 -3.82 -49.11
N GLY A 676 -20.03 -2.79 -49.12
CA GLY A 676 -21.45 -2.89 -49.48
C GLY A 676 -22.43 -2.94 -48.30
N ALA A 677 -21.95 -2.89 -47.06
CA ALA A 677 -22.82 -2.76 -45.88
C ALA A 677 -23.59 -1.43 -45.90
N MET A 678 -24.93 -1.51 -45.92
CA MET A 678 -25.83 -0.33 -45.95
C MET A 678 -26.25 0.15 -44.54
N ASP A 679 -26.10 -0.71 -43.53
CA ASP A 679 -26.43 -0.46 -42.13
C ASP A 679 -25.48 -1.26 -41.22
N ASN A 680 -25.80 -1.43 -39.93
CA ASN A 680 -24.97 -2.19 -38.98
C ASN A 680 -25.34 -3.68 -38.91
N THR A 681 -26.21 -4.20 -39.79
CA THR A 681 -26.63 -5.61 -39.74
C THR A 681 -25.49 -6.58 -40.02
N TRP A 682 -24.46 -6.15 -40.76
CA TRP A 682 -23.23 -6.93 -40.91
C TRP A 682 -22.49 -7.16 -39.58
N MET A 683 -22.74 -6.34 -38.56
CA MET A 683 -22.17 -6.57 -37.23
C MET A 683 -22.81 -7.77 -36.53
N GLU A 684 -23.87 -8.33 -37.10
CA GLU A 684 -24.50 -9.59 -36.67
C GLU A 684 -23.82 -10.81 -37.33
N ASP A 685 -22.94 -10.61 -38.33
CA ASP A 685 -22.15 -11.67 -38.99
C ASP A 685 -20.73 -11.73 -38.40
N ASP A 686 -20.44 -12.81 -37.67
CA ASP A 686 -19.17 -13.06 -36.98
C ASP A 686 -17.95 -13.06 -37.92
N GLY A 687 -18.10 -13.53 -39.16
CA GLY A 687 -17.03 -13.55 -40.16
C GLY A 687 -16.71 -12.14 -40.65
N GLU A 688 -17.75 -11.32 -40.81
CA GLU A 688 -17.61 -9.92 -41.21
C GLU A 688 -17.13 -9.01 -40.08
N VAL A 689 -17.49 -9.29 -38.82
CA VAL A 689 -16.93 -8.62 -37.64
C VAL A 689 -15.45 -8.99 -37.45
N PHE A 690 -15.08 -10.25 -37.62
CA PHE A 690 -13.68 -10.67 -37.56
C PHE A 690 -12.88 -10.05 -38.72
N ALA A 691 -13.43 -10.03 -39.92
CA ALA A 691 -12.83 -9.36 -41.06
C ALA A 691 -12.75 -7.84 -40.85
N ALA A 692 -13.74 -7.21 -40.20
CA ALA A 692 -13.71 -5.80 -39.82
C ALA A 692 -12.69 -5.52 -38.70
N HIS A 693 -12.49 -6.43 -37.76
CA HIS A 693 -11.41 -6.37 -36.78
C HIS A 693 -10.04 -6.55 -37.45
N GLY A 694 -9.92 -7.43 -38.42
CA GLY A 694 -8.73 -7.62 -39.26
C GLY A 694 -8.45 -6.40 -40.12
N ARG A 695 -9.47 -5.81 -40.75
CA ARG A 695 -9.41 -4.55 -41.51
C ARG A 695 -9.13 -3.37 -40.61
N TRP A 696 -9.70 -3.31 -39.41
CA TRP A 696 -9.39 -2.29 -38.41
C TRP A 696 -7.95 -2.42 -37.94
N ASN A 697 -7.46 -3.63 -37.65
CA ASN A 697 -6.06 -3.86 -37.28
C ASN A 697 -5.14 -3.53 -38.45
N ALA A 698 -5.47 -3.92 -39.68
CA ALA A 698 -4.69 -3.61 -40.86
C ALA A 698 -4.73 -2.11 -41.19
N ASP A 699 -5.88 -1.46 -41.11
CA ASP A 699 -6.05 -0.02 -41.35
C ASP A 699 -5.44 0.82 -40.24
N MET A 700 -5.54 0.38 -38.98
CA MET A 700 -4.68 0.86 -37.91
C MET A 700 -3.25 0.70 -38.39
N LEU A 701 -2.72 -0.51 -38.61
CA LEU A 701 -1.34 -0.76 -38.99
C LEU A 701 -0.86 -0.05 -40.28
N THR A 702 -1.75 0.37 -41.18
CA THR A 702 -1.43 1.12 -42.40
C THR A 702 -1.55 2.64 -42.24
N ARG A 703 -2.45 3.15 -41.39
CA ARG A 703 -2.55 4.58 -40.99
C ARG A 703 -1.59 4.92 -39.86
N LEU A 704 -1.21 3.91 -39.10
CA LEU A 704 -0.06 3.89 -38.25
C LEU A 704 1.12 3.80 -39.21
N SER A 705 1.82 4.91 -39.44
CA SER A 705 3.17 4.84 -40.02
C SER A 705 3.94 3.71 -39.32
N PRO A 706 4.89 3.00 -39.98
CA PRO A 706 5.80 2.08 -39.28
C PRO A 706 6.44 2.69 -38.02
N THR A 707 6.46 4.02 -37.97
CA THR A 707 6.88 4.86 -36.86
C THR A 707 5.74 5.27 -35.92
N HIS A 708 4.57 4.63 -35.88
CA HIS A 708 3.40 5.12 -35.14
C HIS A 708 3.63 5.16 -33.64
N PHE A 709 4.22 4.09 -33.09
CA PHE A 709 4.72 4.06 -31.73
C PHE A 709 6.12 4.65 -31.60
N SER A 710 6.69 5.17 -32.69
CA SER A 710 7.92 5.93 -32.56
C SER A 710 7.67 7.14 -31.65
N PRO A 711 8.68 7.54 -30.88
CA PRO A 711 8.63 8.74 -30.07
C PRO A 711 8.09 9.95 -30.86
N ALA A 712 8.47 10.10 -32.13
CA ALA A 712 8.07 11.23 -32.98
C ALA A 712 6.56 11.31 -33.25
N ASN A 713 5.86 10.18 -33.48
CA ASN A 713 4.41 10.19 -33.71
C ASN A 713 3.58 10.16 -32.43
N GLN A 714 4.15 9.67 -31.33
CA GLN A 714 3.56 9.88 -30.01
C GLN A 714 3.60 11.37 -29.64
N GLN A 715 4.74 12.02 -29.87
CA GLN A 715 4.92 13.46 -29.67
C GLN A 715 3.94 14.27 -30.54
N ARG A 716 3.77 13.92 -31.82
CA ARG A 716 2.81 14.55 -32.74
C ARG A 716 1.35 14.44 -32.26
N ARG A 717 0.97 13.34 -31.60
CA ARG A 717 -0.38 13.11 -31.05
C ARG A 717 -0.60 13.76 -29.69
N VAL A 718 0.46 13.92 -28.91
CA VAL A 718 0.43 14.81 -27.74
C VAL A 718 0.22 16.23 -28.26
N MET A 719 1.00 16.71 -29.24
CA MET A 719 0.79 18.05 -29.81
C MET A 719 -0.63 18.26 -30.36
N GLY A 720 -1.18 17.30 -31.11
CA GLY A 720 -2.55 17.38 -31.65
C GLY A 720 -3.66 17.38 -30.59
N ARG A 721 -3.51 16.62 -29.49
CA ARG A 721 -4.48 16.64 -28.37
C ARG A 721 -4.50 17.99 -27.65
N TRP A 722 -3.37 18.67 -27.56
CA TRP A 722 -3.28 19.95 -26.86
C TRP A 722 -3.72 21.13 -27.76
N GLN A 723 -3.51 21.05 -29.07
CA GLN A 723 -4.13 21.97 -30.05
C GLN A 723 -5.66 21.96 -29.98
N GLN A 724 -6.28 20.80 -29.70
CA GLN A 724 -7.74 20.67 -29.58
C GLN A 724 -8.29 21.22 -28.26
N VAL A 725 -7.49 21.24 -27.18
CA VAL A 725 -7.94 21.65 -25.85
C VAL A 725 -7.77 23.17 -25.63
N ARG A 726 -6.83 23.83 -26.31
CA ARG A 726 -6.62 25.30 -26.22
C ARG A 726 -6.12 25.90 -27.55
N PRO A 727 -7.01 26.18 -28.53
CA PRO A 727 -6.62 26.62 -29.86
C PRO A 727 -5.96 28.02 -29.92
N GLU A 728 -6.21 28.87 -28.91
CA GLU A 728 -6.00 30.32 -29.03
C GLU A 728 -4.72 30.85 -28.38
N THR A 729 -3.97 30.03 -27.60
CA THR A 729 -2.84 30.54 -26.78
C THR A 729 -1.57 29.67 -26.77
N LEU A 730 -1.56 28.51 -27.44
CA LEU A 730 -0.36 27.67 -27.50
C LEU A 730 0.48 27.98 -28.74
N GLU A 731 1.60 28.68 -28.56
CA GLU A 731 2.65 28.73 -29.57
C GLU A 731 3.13 27.31 -29.87
N LEU A 732 2.84 26.82 -31.07
CA LEU A 732 3.25 25.49 -31.58
C LEU A 732 4.76 25.23 -31.45
N GLY A 733 5.54 26.29 -31.23
CA GLY A 733 6.98 26.25 -31.04
C GLY A 733 7.43 25.58 -29.74
N ILE A 734 6.67 25.56 -28.63
CA ILE A 734 7.23 25.18 -27.32
C ILE A 734 7.69 23.70 -27.20
N TYR A 735 7.18 22.82 -28.06
CA TYR A 735 7.49 21.37 -28.05
C TYR A 735 8.41 20.92 -29.19
N GLN A 736 8.88 21.84 -30.03
CA GLN A 736 9.80 21.51 -31.11
C GLN A 736 11.24 21.46 -30.57
N HIS A 737 12.13 20.63 -31.10
CA HIS A 737 13.55 20.78 -30.76
C HIS A 737 14.13 22.00 -31.48
N HIS A 738 14.69 22.95 -30.73
CA HIS A 738 15.25 24.18 -31.31
C HIS A 738 16.73 24.32 -30.94
N PRO A 739 17.57 24.81 -31.87
CA PRO A 739 19.00 24.98 -31.62
C PRO A 739 19.33 26.14 -30.69
N VAL A 740 18.35 27.02 -30.45
CA VAL A 740 18.43 28.15 -29.51
C VAL A 740 17.33 28.01 -28.48
N VAL A 741 17.70 27.92 -27.22
CA VAL A 741 16.80 27.81 -26.07
C VAL A 741 16.56 29.17 -25.42
N HIS A 742 17.56 30.05 -25.39
CA HIS A 742 17.40 31.39 -24.83
C HIS A 742 16.24 32.17 -25.50
N ASN A 743 15.44 32.87 -24.69
CA ASN A 743 14.23 33.59 -25.11
C ASN A 743 13.13 32.72 -25.73
N ARG A 744 13.13 31.42 -25.43
CA ARG A 744 12.09 30.53 -25.94
C ARG A 744 10.97 30.29 -24.93
N ALA A 745 9.75 30.28 -25.42
CA ALA A 745 8.60 29.83 -24.66
C ALA A 745 8.74 28.34 -24.25
N VAL A 746 8.53 28.06 -22.97
CA VAL A 746 8.54 26.75 -22.33
C VAL A 746 7.30 26.60 -21.47
N TYR A 747 6.85 25.37 -21.30
CA TYR A 747 5.72 25.04 -20.45
C TYR A 747 6.22 24.46 -19.12
N VAL A 748 5.68 24.97 -18.02
CA VAL A 748 5.92 24.43 -16.67
C VAL A 748 4.63 23.77 -16.17
N SER A 749 4.71 22.47 -15.86
CA SER A 749 3.54 21.68 -15.42
C SER A 749 3.18 21.96 -13.96
N PRO A 750 1.89 21.87 -13.57
CA PRO A 750 1.48 21.90 -12.16
C PRO A 750 2.08 20.75 -11.32
N SER A 751 2.31 19.59 -11.95
CA SER A 751 2.96 18.41 -11.35
C SER A 751 4.49 18.42 -11.49
N ASN A 752 5.01 19.54 -11.99
CA ASN A 752 6.39 19.98 -11.91
C ASN A 752 7.51 19.07 -12.48
N PRO A 753 7.51 18.86 -13.81
CA PRO A 753 8.77 18.98 -14.56
C PRO A 753 8.72 20.07 -15.64
N LEU A 754 9.71 20.97 -15.65
CA LEU A 754 10.12 21.76 -16.81
C LEU A 754 10.62 20.81 -17.90
N ARG A 755 10.06 20.94 -19.10
CA ARG A 755 10.51 20.20 -20.28
C ARG A 755 11.09 21.16 -21.30
N ILE A 756 12.36 20.97 -21.62
CA ILE A 756 13.05 21.73 -22.66
C ILE A 756 13.37 20.81 -23.82
N TYR A 757 12.91 21.20 -25.01
CA TYR A 757 13.15 20.49 -26.26
C TYR A 757 14.31 21.16 -26.99
N TRP A 758 15.51 20.65 -26.80
CA TRP A 758 16.74 21.26 -27.32
C TRP A 758 17.30 20.47 -28.52
N ARG A 759 17.77 21.18 -29.56
CA ARG A 759 18.48 20.57 -30.69
C ARG A 759 19.98 20.84 -30.57
N ASP A 760 20.73 19.81 -30.21
CA ASP A 760 22.19 19.85 -30.12
C ASP A 760 22.81 19.31 -31.42
N GLY A 761 23.13 20.22 -32.36
CA GLY A 761 23.54 19.84 -33.71
C GLY A 761 22.40 19.12 -34.46
N GLU A 762 22.61 17.86 -34.85
CA GLU A 762 21.57 17.01 -35.44
C GLU A 762 20.76 16.21 -34.41
N ARG A 763 21.18 16.23 -33.13
CA ARG A 763 20.55 15.44 -32.08
C ARG A 763 19.40 16.21 -31.42
N ASN A 764 18.23 15.60 -31.39
CA ASN A 764 17.10 16.06 -30.58
C ASN A 764 17.25 15.54 -29.14
N VAL A 765 17.22 16.44 -28.17
CA VAL A 765 17.43 16.17 -26.74
C VAL A 765 16.22 16.68 -25.95
N ASP A 766 15.60 15.78 -25.19
CA ASP A 766 14.54 16.11 -24.23
C ASP A 766 15.19 16.27 -22.85
N ILE A 767 15.17 17.49 -22.32
CA ILE A 767 15.74 17.80 -21.00
C ILE A 767 14.59 17.98 -20.02
N HIS A 768 14.63 17.20 -18.96
CA HIS A 768 13.69 17.28 -17.86
C HIS A 768 14.39 17.88 -16.65
N SER A 769 13.83 18.95 -16.09
CA SER A 769 14.31 19.57 -14.87
C SER A 769 13.12 19.92 -13.99
N ASN A 770 13.33 19.94 -12.68
CA ASN A 770 12.30 20.44 -11.77
C ASN A 770 12.54 21.94 -11.55
N VAL A 771 11.45 22.70 -11.42
CA VAL A 771 11.48 24.10 -11.00
C VAL A 771 11.24 24.11 -9.48
N PRO A 772 11.99 24.90 -8.67
CA PRO A 772 11.75 24.97 -7.23
C PRO A 772 10.29 25.34 -6.91
N PHE A 773 9.68 24.68 -5.93
CA PHE A 773 8.27 24.89 -5.60
C PHE A 773 7.98 26.32 -5.13
N SER A 774 8.90 26.95 -4.40
CA SER A 774 8.79 28.35 -4.01
C SER A 774 8.79 29.33 -5.20
N ALA A 775 9.21 28.89 -6.39
CA ALA A 775 9.02 29.67 -7.61
C ALA A 775 7.61 29.48 -8.20
N LEU A 776 6.93 28.34 -7.96
CA LEU A 776 5.62 27.97 -8.54
C LEU A 776 4.49 28.95 -8.24
N GLN A 777 4.52 29.65 -7.10
CA GLN A 777 3.56 30.71 -6.79
C GLN A 777 3.54 31.84 -7.83
N HIS A 778 4.64 31.99 -8.59
CA HIS A 778 4.76 32.94 -9.69
C HIS A 778 4.33 32.34 -11.05
N PHE A 779 4.06 31.03 -11.09
CA PHE A 779 3.52 30.29 -12.23
C PHE A 779 2.00 30.12 -12.07
N ASP A 780 1.27 31.24 -12.18
CA ASP A 780 -0.20 31.31 -12.08
C ASP A 780 -0.89 30.26 -12.98
N GLU A 781 -2.01 29.69 -12.53
CA GLU A 781 -2.84 28.76 -13.30
C GLU A 781 -3.24 29.32 -14.67
N GLN A 782 -3.35 30.65 -14.78
CA GLN A 782 -3.69 31.36 -16.02
C GLN A 782 -2.51 31.47 -17.02
N HIS A 783 -1.27 31.43 -16.55
CA HIS A 783 -0.08 31.64 -17.38
C HIS A 783 0.94 30.53 -17.15
N ARG A 784 0.79 29.40 -17.87
CA ARG A 784 1.69 28.24 -17.76
C ARG A 784 2.83 28.23 -18.79
N THR A 785 2.92 29.29 -19.58
CA THR A 785 3.94 29.47 -20.62
C THR A 785 4.87 30.60 -20.20
N PHE A 786 6.17 30.31 -20.17
CA PHE A 786 7.22 31.23 -19.73
C PHE A 786 8.31 31.28 -20.78
N THR A 787 9.06 32.36 -20.81
CA THR A 787 10.22 32.48 -21.69
C THR A 787 11.50 32.18 -20.89
N ILE A 788 12.26 31.18 -21.30
CA ILE A 788 13.49 30.77 -20.60
C ILE A 788 14.64 31.75 -20.85
N GLN A 789 15.32 32.14 -19.78
CA GLN A 789 16.48 33.03 -19.77
C GLN A 789 17.73 32.22 -19.39
N ILE A 790 18.84 32.48 -20.08
CA ILE A 790 20.12 31.80 -19.83
C ILE A 790 21.02 32.77 -19.10
N LEU A 791 21.18 32.56 -17.79
CA LEU A 791 21.87 33.46 -16.89
C LEU A 791 23.26 32.94 -16.56
N SER A 792 24.13 33.77 -15.99
CA SER A 792 25.52 33.40 -15.67
C SER A 792 25.66 32.29 -14.63
N ASP A 793 24.63 32.12 -13.80
CA ASP A 793 24.58 31.21 -12.65
C ASP A 793 23.44 30.18 -12.74
N GLY A 794 22.70 30.11 -13.87
CA GLY A 794 21.65 29.11 -14.09
C GLY A 794 20.62 29.47 -15.17
N LEU A 795 19.37 29.01 -15.01
CA LEU A 795 18.21 29.42 -15.83
C LEU A 795 17.32 30.38 -15.06
N GLY A 796 16.86 31.42 -15.74
CA GLY A 796 15.73 32.24 -15.31
C GLY A 796 14.50 32.02 -16.18
N PHE A 797 13.39 32.65 -15.81
CA PHE A 797 12.16 32.66 -16.61
C PHE A 797 11.59 34.07 -16.65
N THR A 798 10.94 34.43 -17.75
CA THR A 798 10.12 35.66 -17.86
C THR A 798 8.68 35.30 -18.19
N THR A 799 7.72 36.01 -17.61
CA THR A 799 6.29 35.86 -17.90
C THR A 799 5.98 36.31 -19.34
N PRO A 800 4.78 36.00 -19.89
CA PRO A 800 4.37 36.51 -21.20
C PRO A 800 4.41 38.04 -21.33
N ASN A 801 4.31 38.75 -20.21
CA ASN A 801 4.39 40.21 -20.16
C ASN A 801 5.84 40.73 -20.02
N GLY A 802 6.84 39.85 -20.14
CA GLY A 802 8.27 40.20 -20.07
C GLY A 802 8.82 40.41 -18.65
N GLN A 803 8.04 40.16 -17.60
CA GLN A 803 8.51 40.33 -16.22
C GLN A 803 9.33 39.11 -15.78
N PRO A 804 10.51 39.27 -15.17
CA PRO A 804 11.30 38.15 -14.67
C PRO A 804 10.58 37.46 -13.50
N VAL A 805 10.59 36.13 -13.51
CA VAL A 805 10.19 35.30 -12.39
C VAL A 805 11.34 35.34 -11.38
N LEU A 806 11.08 35.96 -10.23
CA LEU A 806 12.06 36.05 -9.16
C LEU A 806 11.93 34.84 -8.24
N HIS A 807 13.05 34.17 -7.97
CA HIS A 807 13.17 33.11 -6.97
C HIS A 807 14.19 33.55 -5.94
N ASN A 808 13.77 33.69 -4.68
CA ASN A 808 14.59 34.22 -3.58
C ASN A 808 15.25 35.59 -3.90
N GLY A 809 14.54 36.43 -4.64
CA GLY A 809 15.03 37.75 -5.08
C GLY A 809 16.03 37.72 -6.24
N SER A 810 16.38 36.53 -6.75
CA SER A 810 17.21 36.34 -7.94
C SER A 810 16.35 36.07 -9.17
N ALA A 811 16.80 36.49 -10.36
CA ALA A 811 16.21 36.09 -11.63
C ALA A 811 16.55 34.62 -11.99
N THR A 812 17.51 34.01 -11.28
CA THR A 812 17.91 32.62 -11.47
C THR A 812 17.02 31.70 -10.65
N VAL A 813 16.21 30.92 -11.36
CA VAL A 813 15.24 29.98 -10.82
C VAL A 813 15.80 28.56 -10.77
N VAL A 814 16.66 28.16 -11.72
CA VAL A 814 17.36 26.86 -11.68
C VAL A 814 18.88 27.08 -11.65
N PRO A 815 19.53 27.00 -10.48
CA PRO A 815 20.97 27.20 -10.34
C PRO A 815 21.81 26.13 -11.04
N LEU A 816 23.05 26.48 -11.45
CA LEU A 816 24.00 25.54 -12.07
C LEU A 816 24.25 24.27 -11.25
N LEU A 817 24.30 24.38 -9.91
CA LEU A 817 24.50 23.22 -9.03
C LEU A 817 23.34 22.21 -9.16
N ASN A 818 22.11 22.70 -9.26
CA ASN A 818 20.91 21.86 -9.41
C ASN A 818 20.83 21.25 -10.80
N MET A 819 21.37 21.93 -11.82
CA MET A 819 21.52 21.33 -13.13
C MET A 819 22.43 20.11 -13.08
N GLN A 820 23.52 20.12 -12.28
CA GLN A 820 24.49 19.02 -12.26
C GLN A 820 24.00 17.78 -11.51
N ALA A 821 23.13 17.95 -10.51
CA ALA A 821 22.71 16.88 -9.61
C ALA A 821 21.60 15.95 -10.15
N GLY A 822 20.94 16.30 -11.27
CA GLY A 822 19.80 15.55 -11.82
C GLY A 822 20.18 14.45 -12.83
N GLY A 823 19.28 13.49 -13.06
CA GLY A 823 19.47 12.40 -14.05
C GLY A 823 19.70 12.85 -15.52
N TYR A 824 19.45 14.14 -15.81
CA TYR A 824 19.69 14.83 -17.09
C TYR A 824 20.75 15.94 -16.99
N GLY A 825 21.55 15.95 -15.91
CA GLY A 825 22.37 17.10 -15.59
C GLY A 825 23.49 17.39 -16.59
N LEU A 826 23.99 16.35 -17.26
CA LEU A 826 24.98 16.51 -18.32
C LEU A 826 24.39 17.23 -19.54
N GLU A 827 23.22 16.81 -20.01
CA GLU A 827 22.50 17.42 -21.14
C GLU A 827 22.08 18.86 -20.84
N MET A 828 21.61 19.11 -19.62
CA MET A 828 21.23 20.45 -19.16
C MET A 828 22.43 21.40 -19.10
N MET A 829 23.56 20.94 -18.57
CA MET A 829 24.81 21.71 -18.58
C MET A 829 25.35 21.95 -19.98
N ARG A 830 25.24 20.96 -20.88
CA ARG A 830 25.63 21.12 -22.30
C ARG A 830 24.78 22.16 -23.01
N MET A 831 23.46 22.11 -22.82
CA MET A 831 22.53 23.09 -23.34
C MET A 831 22.88 24.49 -22.83
N TRP A 832 22.98 24.66 -21.51
CA TRP A 832 23.31 25.94 -20.90
C TRP A 832 24.63 26.53 -21.43
N ARG A 833 25.69 25.71 -21.55
CA ARG A 833 26.98 26.16 -22.12
C ARG A 833 26.85 26.58 -23.59
N SER A 834 26.13 25.79 -24.40
CA SER A 834 25.91 26.07 -25.81
C SER A 834 25.22 27.43 -25.98
N GLU A 835 24.18 27.70 -25.19
CA GLU A 835 23.48 28.97 -25.19
C GLU A 835 24.35 30.13 -24.69
N ARG A 836 25.13 29.95 -23.61
CA ARG A 836 26.05 30.98 -23.10
C ARG A 836 27.07 31.41 -24.17
N ARG A 837 27.65 30.45 -24.90
CA ARG A 837 28.57 30.75 -26.02
C ARG A 837 27.89 31.49 -27.15
N ARG A 838 26.66 31.07 -27.53
CA ARG A 838 25.87 31.77 -28.56
C ARG A 838 25.60 33.22 -28.18
N LEU A 839 25.41 33.49 -26.88
CA LEU A 839 25.23 34.82 -26.33
C LEU A 839 26.54 35.61 -26.16
N GLY A 840 27.69 35.06 -26.61
CA GLY A 840 28.99 35.72 -26.55
C GLY A 840 29.67 35.67 -25.18
N PHE A 841 29.20 34.81 -24.27
CA PHE A 841 29.79 34.66 -22.94
C PHE A 841 30.67 33.41 -22.84
N ASP A 842 31.73 33.51 -22.03
CA ASP A 842 32.57 32.35 -21.70
C ASP A 842 31.79 31.27 -20.95
N ALA A 843 31.99 30.02 -21.38
CA ALA A 843 31.38 28.83 -20.79
C ALA A 843 32.43 27.70 -20.73
N PRO A 844 33.02 27.41 -19.55
CA PRO A 844 34.15 26.49 -19.42
C PRO A 844 33.79 25.07 -19.90
N GLU A 845 34.65 24.47 -20.74
CA GLU A 845 34.51 23.08 -21.20
C GLU A 845 35.00 22.08 -20.14
N PRO A 846 34.23 21.02 -19.86
CA PRO A 846 34.76 19.86 -19.19
C PRO A 846 35.53 19.02 -20.23
N ALA A 847 36.74 18.60 -19.88
CA ALA A 847 37.70 18.01 -20.82
C ALA A 847 37.27 16.69 -21.50
N MET A 848 36.11 16.10 -21.18
CA MET A 848 35.70 14.77 -21.64
C MET A 848 34.24 14.63 -22.16
N ALA A 849 33.58 15.69 -22.64
CA ALA A 849 32.15 15.70 -23.02
C ALA A 849 31.73 14.87 -24.25
N ASN A 850 32.66 14.32 -25.05
CA ASN A 850 32.38 13.77 -26.38
C ASN A 850 32.12 12.25 -26.46
N VAL A 851 32.14 11.50 -25.34
CA VAL A 851 31.97 10.03 -25.40
C VAL A 851 30.49 9.61 -25.22
N PRO A 852 29.87 8.91 -26.19
CA PRO A 852 28.49 8.43 -26.14
C PRO A 852 28.15 7.54 -24.92
N ARG A 853 26.93 7.67 -24.39
CA ARG A 853 26.47 6.98 -23.15
C ARG A 853 26.51 5.45 -23.25
N ASN A 854 26.30 4.90 -24.45
CA ASN A 854 26.37 3.47 -24.75
C ASN A 854 27.81 2.92 -24.82
N GLN A 855 28.81 3.78 -24.83
CA GLN A 855 30.23 3.41 -24.74
C GLN A 855 30.79 3.54 -23.31
N ARG A 856 29.95 3.94 -22.33
CA ARG A 856 30.34 4.06 -20.92
C ARG A 856 29.89 2.80 -20.18
N ARG A 857 30.83 1.95 -19.77
CA ARG A 857 30.51 0.76 -18.98
C ARG A 857 30.48 1.12 -17.49
N GLN A 858 29.38 0.76 -16.82
CA GLN A 858 29.16 1.01 -15.38
C GLN A 858 29.98 0.07 -14.49
N CYS A 859 30.06 0.40 -13.19
CA CYS A 859 30.80 -0.38 -12.22
C CYS A 859 30.03 -1.65 -11.89
N PHE A 860 30.74 -2.70 -11.50
CA PHE A 860 30.11 -3.95 -11.12
C PHE A 860 29.40 -3.81 -9.77
N LYS A 861 28.27 -4.50 -9.64
CA LYS A 861 27.54 -4.67 -8.39
C LYS A 861 27.90 -6.02 -7.77
N ARG A 862 27.64 -6.20 -6.47
CA ARG A 862 27.91 -7.44 -5.74
C ARG A 862 27.27 -8.69 -6.37
N ASN A 863 26.16 -8.51 -7.08
CA ASN A 863 25.40 -9.54 -7.78
C ASN A 863 25.67 -9.58 -9.30
N THR A 864 26.67 -8.86 -9.82
CA THR A 864 27.06 -8.95 -11.23
C THR A 864 27.51 -10.37 -11.55
N ARG A 865 26.77 -11.00 -12.48
CA ARG A 865 26.98 -12.39 -12.93
C ARG A 865 28.40 -12.57 -13.47
N GLN A 866 28.98 -13.75 -13.25
CA GLN A 866 30.33 -14.05 -13.72
C GLN A 866 30.46 -13.89 -15.24
N ALA A 867 29.46 -14.35 -16.01
CA ALA A 867 29.38 -14.13 -17.45
C ALA A 867 29.49 -12.64 -17.86
N THR A 868 28.99 -11.70 -17.06
CA THR A 868 29.13 -10.26 -17.35
C THR A 868 30.56 -9.77 -17.10
N LEU A 869 31.26 -10.33 -16.11
CA LEU A 869 32.69 -10.04 -15.87
C LEU A 869 33.56 -10.67 -16.95
N ASP A 870 33.25 -11.90 -17.34
CA ASP A 870 33.98 -12.64 -18.38
C ASP A 870 33.80 -11.94 -19.74
N ASN A 871 32.58 -11.44 -20.01
CA ASN A 871 32.28 -10.65 -21.21
C ASN A 871 32.81 -9.20 -21.13
N PHE A 872 33.27 -8.73 -19.97
CA PHE A 872 33.93 -7.43 -19.84
C PHE A 872 35.37 -7.57 -20.36
N SER A 873 35.49 -7.69 -21.67
CA SER A 873 36.77 -7.81 -22.37
C SER A 873 37.60 -6.54 -22.15
N MET A 874 38.89 -6.73 -21.86
CA MET A 874 39.92 -5.70 -21.95
C MET A 874 40.02 -5.27 -23.42
N PRO A 875 40.21 -3.97 -23.72
CA PRO A 875 40.71 -2.92 -22.83
C PRO A 875 39.62 -2.21 -22.01
N ILE A 876 39.99 -1.72 -20.80
CA ILE A 876 39.21 -0.73 -20.04
C ILE A 876 39.39 0.64 -20.71
N TYR A 877 38.30 1.29 -21.10
CA TYR A 877 38.34 2.59 -21.75
C TYR A 877 38.45 3.71 -20.71
N PRO A 878 39.14 4.83 -20.99
CA PRO A 878 39.27 5.96 -20.07
C PRO A 878 37.96 6.56 -19.55
N THR A 879 36.83 6.26 -20.18
CA THR A 879 35.49 6.73 -19.81
C THR A 879 34.64 5.71 -19.05
N ASP A 880 35.14 4.48 -18.86
CA ASP A 880 34.45 3.49 -18.05
C ASP A 880 34.53 3.88 -16.57
N SER A 881 33.49 3.61 -15.79
CA SER A 881 33.56 3.87 -14.34
C SER A 881 34.72 3.10 -13.70
N ILE A 882 35.04 1.91 -14.19
CA ILE A 882 36.13 1.10 -13.66
C ILE A 882 37.52 1.67 -13.96
N ALA A 883 37.64 2.55 -14.95
CA ALA A 883 38.88 3.26 -15.26
C ALA A 883 39.28 4.23 -14.15
N LEU A 884 38.31 4.95 -13.56
CA LEU A 884 38.56 5.80 -12.38
C LEU A 884 39.07 5.00 -11.21
N LEU A 885 38.43 3.87 -10.90
CA LEU A 885 38.91 3.02 -9.80
C LEU A 885 40.30 2.44 -10.13
N ARG A 886 40.56 2.06 -11.39
CA ARG A 886 41.89 1.62 -11.81
C ARG A 886 42.95 2.70 -11.59
N GLN A 887 42.69 3.93 -12.01
CA GLN A 887 43.58 5.08 -11.81
C GLN A 887 43.80 5.38 -10.33
N PHE A 888 42.74 5.36 -9.53
CA PHE A 888 42.84 5.50 -8.07
C PHE A 888 43.76 4.44 -7.46
N LEU A 889 43.60 3.18 -7.86
CA LEU A 889 44.43 2.09 -7.37
C LEU A 889 45.87 2.17 -7.90
N LEU A 890 46.15 2.83 -9.04
CA LEU A 890 47.51 2.95 -9.59
C LEU A 890 48.34 4.07 -8.93
N GLN A 891 47.76 4.85 -8.01
CA GLN A 891 48.52 5.82 -7.22
C GLN A 891 49.62 5.14 -6.40
N ASP A 892 50.71 5.85 -6.10
CA ASP A 892 51.90 5.33 -5.40
C ASP A 892 51.57 4.49 -4.15
N ARG A 893 50.51 4.87 -3.42
CA ARG A 893 50.03 4.15 -2.22
C ARG A 893 49.56 2.72 -2.49
N PHE A 894 49.03 2.43 -3.66
CA PHE A 894 48.37 1.16 -4.00
C PHE A 894 48.94 0.50 -5.27
N ALA A 895 49.96 1.10 -5.90
CA ALA A 895 50.52 0.66 -7.17
C ALA A 895 50.90 -0.83 -7.15
N ASN A 896 51.62 -1.27 -6.12
CA ASN A 896 52.09 -2.65 -5.94
C ASN A 896 51.14 -3.54 -5.11
N GLY A 897 49.89 -3.11 -4.92
CA GLY A 897 48.96 -3.70 -3.97
C GLY A 897 48.87 -2.92 -2.66
N GLY A 898 48.05 -3.39 -1.74
CA GLY A 898 47.82 -2.75 -0.47
C GLY A 898 46.51 -3.18 0.17
N SER A 899 46.09 -2.44 1.19
CA SER A 899 44.80 -2.63 1.82
C SER A 899 44.14 -1.28 2.15
N PHE A 900 42.82 -1.28 2.14
CA PHE A 900 42.01 -0.21 2.70
C PHE A 900 40.74 -0.77 3.29
N ASN A 901 40.05 0.03 4.10
CA ASN A 901 38.81 -0.37 4.72
C ASN A 901 37.62 0.49 4.28
N THR A 902 36.45 -0.12 4.29
CA THR A 902 35.16 0.46 3.87
C THR A 902 34.39 1.04 5.05
N ALA A 903 35.06 1.45 6.12
CA ALA A 903 34.38 1.98 7.30
C ALA A 903 33.66 3.30 6.96
N PRO A 904 32.34 3.38 7.15
CA PRO A 904 31.56 4.60 6.93
C PRO A 904 31.97 5.73 7.89
N GLU A 905 31.52 6.96 7.60
CA GLU A 905 31.91 8.17 8.35
C GLU A 905 31.52 8.09 9.83
N ASP A 906 30.38 7.48 10.15
CA ASP A 906 29.90 7.26 11.52
C ASP A 906 30.83 6.35 12.36
N LEU A 907 31.72 5.58 11.71
CA LEU A 907 32.67 4.71 12.41
C LEU A 907 34.02 5.36 12.74
N VAL A 908 34.33 6.55 12.22
CA VAL A 908 35.68 7.14 12.33
C VAL A 908 36.18 7.24 13.77
N ALA A 909 35.30 7.64 14.70
CA ALA A 909 35.66 7.79 16.11
C ALA A 909 36.06 6.47 16.79
N PHE A 910 35.71 5.32 16.21
CA PHE A 910 35.91 3.97 16.77
C PHE A 910 37.04 3.18 16.12
N LEU A 911 37.71 3.77 15.13
CA LEU A 911 38.80 3.16 14.40
C LEU A 911 40.13 3.48 15.06
N SER A 912 41.06 2.52 15.03
CA SER A 912 42.46 2.81 15.39
C SER A 912 43.04 3.89 14.45
N ALA A 913 44.15 4.52 14.82
CA ALA A 913 44.80 5.51 13.94
C ALA A 913 45.12 4.91 12.55
N GLU A 914 45.67 3.69 12.53
CA GLU A 914 45.95 2.92 11.31
C GLU A 914 44.67 2.63 10.50
N GLU A 915 43.56 2.28 11.16
CA GLU A 915 42.28 2.04 10.49
C GLU A 915 41.68 3.34 9.94
N ARG A 916 41.81 4.48 10.63
CA ARG A 916 41.37 5.78 10.12
C ARG A 916 42.14 6.18 8.88
N GLU A 917 43.46 6.05 8.91
CA GLU A 917 44.33 6.32 7.76
C GLU A 917 44.07 5.37 6.58
N GLY A 918 43.63 4.14 6.88
CA GLY A 918 43.26 3.12 5.91
C GLY A 918 41.87 3.25 5.30
N ARG A 919 41.06 4.26 5.64
CA ARG A 919 39.69 4.41 5.10
C ARG A 919 39.70 4.78 3.63
N VAL A 920 38.96 4.04 2.80
CA VAL A 920 38.91 4.29 1.36
C VAL A 920 38.03 5.49 0.99
N GLN A 921 36.95 5.77 1.73
CA GLN A 921 36.01 6.85 1.41
C GLN A 921 36.71 8.22 1.24
N PRO A 922 37.42 8.77 2.24
CA PRO A 922 38.03 10.10 2.09
C PRO A 922 39.10 10.15 0.99
N LEU A 923 39.84 9.04 0.82
CA LEU A 923 40.87 8.93 -0.22
C LEU A 923 40.27 8.93 -1.62
N LEU A 924 39.20 8.15 -1.81
CA LEU A 924 38.52 8.01 -3.09
C LEU A 924 37.72 9.28 -3.42
N SER A 925 37.00 9.88 -2.47
CA SER A 925 36.31 11.16 -2.68
C SER A 925 37.27 12.28 -3.09
N ALA A 926 38.38 12.46 -2.35
CA ALA A 926 39.38 13.46 -2.72
C ALA A 926 40.02 13.21 -4.09
N PHE A 927 40.14 11.93 -4.51
CA PHE A 927 40.56 11.59 -5.86
C PHE A 927 39.49 11.97 -6.90
N LEU A 928 38.23 11.66 -6.65
CA LEU A 928 37.11 11.95 -7.55
C LEU A 928 36.89 13.45 -7.73
N ASP A 929 37.10 14.25 -6.69
CA ASP A 929 37.03 15.72 -6.79
C ASP A 929 38.02 16.28 -7.82
N ARG A 930 39.20 15.66 -7.94
CA ARG A 930 40.21 16.02 -8.96
C ARG A 930 39.88 15.50 -10.37
N HIS A 931 38.87 14.63 -10.49
CA HIS A 931 38.42 14.03 -11.75
C HIS A 931 36.95 14.38 -12.00
N ALA A 932 36.45 15.51 -11.48
CA ALA A 932 35.04 15.91 -11.56
C ALA A 932 34.51 16.03 -13.00
N ASP A 933 35.40 16.08 -14.00
CA ASP A 933 35.12 16.06 -15.43
C ASP A 933 34.87 14.64 -15.99
N HIS A 934 35.19 13.58 -15.25
CA HIS A 934 34.97 12.20 -15.68
C HIS A 934 33.48 11.80 -15.58
N PRO A 935 32.91 11.18 -16.63
CA PRO A 935 31.47 10.98 -16.77
C PRO A 935 30.80 10.08 -15.73
N CYS A 936 31.57 9.28 -14.99
CA CYS A 936 31.09 8.37 -13.95
C CYS A 936 31.49 8.81 -12.52
N VAL A 937 31.96 10.05 -12.32
CA VAL A 937 32.30 10.53 -10.96
C VAL A 937 31.10 10.52 -10.03
N SER A 938 29.92 10.94 -10.49
CA SER A 938 28.70 10.94 -9.70
C SER A 938 28.36 9.54 -9.16
N ASP A 939 28.54 8.51 -9.99
CA ASP A 939 28.25 7.12 -9.61
C ASP A 939 29.17 6.67 -8.46
N TRP A 940 30.46 7.06 -8.50
CA TRP A 940 31.41 6.75 -7.44
C TRP A 940 31.24 7.61 -6.19
N LEU A 941 30.90 8.89 -6.33
CA LEU A 941 30.61 9.77 -5.19
C LEU A 941 29.37 9.27 -4.43
N MET A 942 28.34 8.82 -5.14
CA MET A 942 27.16 8.17 -4.54
C MET A 942 27.54 6.86 -3.83
N MET A 943 28.47 6.07 -4.36
CA MET A 943 28.99 4.89 -3.66
C MET A 943 29.81 5.27 -2.42
N CYS A 944 30.58 6.36 -2.48
CA CYS A 944 31.35 6.89 -1.35
C CYS A 944 30.45 7.35 -0.20
N SER A 945 29.37 8.07 -0.49
CA SER A 945 28.44 8.57 0.54
C SER A 945 27.69 7.45 1.26
N ASN A 946 27.59 6.26 0.66
CA ASN A 946 26.93 5.10 1.28
C ASN A 946 27.81 3.84 1.27
N MET A 947 29.04 3.98 1.76
CA MET A 947 30.06 2.92 1.77
C MET A 947 29.65 1.68 2.58
N ALA A 948 28.78 1.82 3.58
CA ALA A 948 28.25 0.70 4.36
C ALA A 948 27.45 -0.28 3.48
N VAL A 949 26.65 0.26 2.55
CA VAL A 949 25.85 -0.53 1.60
C VAL A 949 26.69 -0.96 0.40
N HIS A 950 27.57 -0.09 -0.09
CA HIS A 950 28.30 -0.28 -1.35
C HIS A 950 29.71 -0.88 -1.21
N GLY A 951 30.20 -1.14 0.01
CA GLY A 951 31.47 -1.85 0.24
C GLY A 951 31.60 -3.17 -0.54
N PRO A 952 30.55 -4.03 -0.59
CA PRO A 952 30.55 -5.23 -1.42
C PRO A 952 30.66 -4.98 -2.93
N ASP A 953 30.09 -3.88 -3.43
CA ASP A 953 30.20 -3.48 -4.84
C ASP A 953 31.65 -3.04 -5.13
N LEU A 954 32.25 -2.24 -4.25
CA LEU A 954 33.66 -1.83 -4.34
C LEU A 954 34.59 -3.05 -4.35
N TYR A 955 34.38 -4.02 -3.44
CA TYR A 955 35.12 -5.28 -3.41
C TYR A 955 35.08 -6.01 -4.76
N ARG A 956 33.91 -6.10 -5.40
CA ARG A 956 33.75 -6.77 -6.70
C ARG A 956 34.57 -6.07 -7.80
N ASN A 957 34.61 -4.74 -7.79
CA ASN A 957 35.40 -3.96 -8.76
C ASN A 957 36.92 -4.07 -8.48
N VAL A 958 37.35 -4.11 -7.22
CA VAL A 958 38.75 -4.37 -6.85
C VAL A 958 39.18 -5.77 -7.28
N GLN A 959 38.35 -6.78 -7.02
CA GLN A 959 38.55 -8.16 -7.49
C GLN A 959 38.69 -8.25 -9.01
N PHE A 960 38.04 -7.34 -9.75
CA PHE A 960 38.20 -7.29 -11.19
C PHE A 960 39.56 -6.74 -11.63
N LEU A 961 40.10 -5.75 -10.91
CA LEU A 961 41.29 -4.97 -11.29
C LEU A 961 42.61 -5.51 -10.72
N ARG A 962 42.57 -6.25 -9.62
CA ARG A 962 43.75 -6.64 -8.82
C ARG A 962 43.82 -8.14 -8.62
N ASP A 963 45.03 -8.66 -8.48
CA ASP A 963 45.26 -10.03 -8.06
C ASP A 963 45.14 -10.19 -6.53
N ASN A 964 45.11 -11.44 -6.05
CA ASN A 964 45.18 -11.79 -4.63
C ASN A 964 44.18 -11.04 -3.72
N VAL A 965 43.00 -10.70 -4.26
CA VAL A 965 42.01 -9.91 -3.53
C VAL A 965 41.34 -10.75 -2.46
N SER A 966 41.44 -10.28 -1.22
CA SER A 966 40.80 -10.87 -0.06
C SER A 966 40.02 -9.80 0.70
N LYS A 967 39.03 -10.24 1.48
CA LYS A 967 38.31 -9.36 2.40
C LYS A 967 38.23 -9.96 3.78
N ARG A 968 38.44 -9.13 4.80
CA ARG A 968 38.21 -9.47 6.20
C ARG A 968 37.15 -8.54 6.77
N HIS A 969 36.19 -9.09 7.49
CA HIS A 969 35.17 -8.30 8.17
C HIS A 969 35.70 -7.91 9.55
N ILE A 970 35.71 -6.62 9.84
CA ILE A 970 36.05 -6.10 11.16
C ILE A 970 34.76 -5.68 11.84
N ARG A 971 34.57 -6.18 13.06
CA ARG A 971 33.48 -5.82 13.94
C ARG A 971 33.98 -4.78 14.93
N ARG A 972 33.26 -3.66 15.04
CA ARG A 972 33.49 -2.61 16.04
C ARG A 972 32.21 -2.39 16.81
N GLU A 973 32.32 -2.43 18.12
CA GLU A 973 31.25 -2.04 19.00
C GLU A 973 31.30 -0.51 19.13
N THR A 974 30.23 0.15 18.73
CA THR A 974 30.07 1.61 18.88
C THR A 974 29.64 1.94 20.31
N ASN A 975 29.71 3.21 20.71
CA ASN A 975 29.38 3.67 22.09
C ASN A 975 27.97 3.27 22.59
N ASN A 976 27.06 2.89 21.68
CA ASN A 976 25.71 2.42 21.96
C ASN A 976 25.58 0.88 22.00
N GLY A 977 26.70 0.14 22.04
CA GLY A 977 26.72 -1.33 22.10
C GLY A 977 26.39 -2.03 20.77
N HIS A 978 26.24 -1.29 19.67
CA HIS A 978 26.00 -1.90 18.37
C HIS A 978 27.29 -2.40 17.74
N ILE A 979 27.27 -3.66 17.30
CA ILE A 979 28.36 -4.22 16.51
C ILE A 979 28.17 -3.80 15.05
N ARG A 980 28.92 -2.80 14.62
CA ARG A 980 29.04 -2.43 13.20
C ARG A 980 30.10 -3.29 12.54
N THR A 981 29.86 -3.67 11.29
CA THR A 981 30.81 -4.45 10.49
C THR A 981 31.23 -3.65 9.26
N PHE A 982 32.53 -3.51 9.03
CA PHE A 982 33.08 -3.00 7.78
C PHE A 982 34.09 -3.99 7.20
N GLN A 983 34.45 -3.81 5.93
CA GLN A 983 35.36 -4.70 5.23
C GLN A 983 36.73 -4.05 5.13
N VAL A 984 37.78 -4.80 5.47
CA VAL A 984 39.14 -4.52 5.02
C VAL A 984 39.36 -5.32 3.75
N ILE A 985 39.66 -4.63 2.66
CA ILE A 985 39.93 -5.21 1.35
C ILE A 985 41.44 -5.14 1.14
N SER A 986 42.07 -6.29 1.01
CA SER A 986 43.50 -6.42 0.70
C SER A 986 43.65 -6.98 -0.71
N PHE A 987 44.60 -6.46 -1.49
CA PHE A 987 44.78 -6.81 -2.89
C PHE A 987 46.25 -6.66 -3.29
N GLY A 988 46.70 -7.43 -4.28
CA GLY A 988 48.07 -7.38 -4.78
C GLY A 988 48.23 -6.51 -6.02
N ALA A 989 49.11 -6.94 -6.92
CA ALA A 989 49.50 -6.18 -8.11
C ALA A 989 48.32 -6.03 -9.09
N PRO A 990 48.38 -5.06 -10.03
CA PRO A 990 47.41 -4.95 -11.11
C PRO A 990 47.40 -6.22 -11.94
N ILE A 991 46.23 -6.73 -12.33
CA ILE A 991 46.14 -7.83 -13.28
C ILE A 991 46.61 -7.31 -14.65
N THR A 992 47.79 -7.74 -15.10
CA THR A 992 48.41 -7.29 -16.35
C THR A 992 47.84 -8.01 -17.58
N GLU A 993 47.42 -9.28 -17.44
CA GLU A 993 46.81 -10.07 -18.51
C GLU A 993 45.73 -11.02 -17.92
N ARG A 994 44.49 -10.94 -18.42
CA ARG A 994 43.50 -12.01 -18.26
C ARG A 994 43.51 -12.79 -19.56
N HIS A 995 43.89 -14.07 -19.51
CA HIS A 995 43.71 -15.00 -20.61
C HIS A 995 42.22 -15.21 -20.91
#